data_AF-A0A2K3PPN2-F1
#
_entry.id   AF-A0A2K3PPN2-F1
#
_cell.length_a   1.000
_cell.length_b   1.000
_cell.length_c   1.000
_cell.angle_alpha   90.00
_cell.angle_beta   90.00
_cell.angle_gamma   90.00
#
_symmetry.space_group_name_H-M   'P 1'
#
loop_
_entity.id
_entity.type
_entity.pdbx_description
1 polymer ?
#
loop_
_entity_poly.entity_id
_entity_poly.type
_entity_poly.pdbx_seq_one_letter_code
_entity_poly.pdbx_strand_id
1 'polypeptide(L)'
;MVIRRVHQFQGGKTLVGRGNFVSHLNAALSNTGINTFLDDEELRKGKKLGPELLRAIQGSQISIVVFSPNYVHSNCNENSVVKEIVDQVVKKLEKRHLTIPDFPVGLESHTEQLIQFLRQNTRGVRLLGIWGMGGIGKSTIAKAVYNNLCYEFEEQSFLANIREVWEKDSGRIGLQEQLLSDILKTRRIKVHSLEWGKAMIKERLCTKRALVVLDDVSEFEQFSALCGNRNGIGPDSIIIITTRDVRLLDILGVDFIYEADGLDLDESLELLSWHAFREASPTKGFLILSRDVVAYCGGLPLALEVLGSYLFMRRKQEWHSVLSKLKKIPNNQIHDKLKISFNGLRDRMEKDIFLDICCFFVGEDRAYVTQILNGCGLHADIGLTVLIERSLIKVEKNNKLGMHDLLRDMGREIVRESSPEEPEKRSRLWCHEDVVDVLTDHTGTKAIEGLVMKFQRTSSVCFDTIAFEKMKRLRLLQLDHVQLNGDYECFPKHLRWLSWHGFPLKYTPENLYQKNLVAMDLRHNNLTKVWKKPQLLEGLKILNLSHSMYLTNTPDFSKLPNLEKLIMKDCQSLSEVHSSIGVLKNILLINLKDCTSLGNLPIEIYNLASVQTLILSGCSKIDKLEEDIGKMESLTTLVAKDTGVKQVP
;
A
#
# COMPACT_ATOMS: atom_id res chain seq x y z
N MET A 1 37.45 16.41 19.19
CA MET A 1 36.30 17.30 19.50
C MET A 1 36.79 18.74 19.51
N VAL A 2 36.00 19.73 19.07
CA VAL A 2 36.41 21.15 19.17
C VAL A 2 35.49 21.90 20.13
N ILE A 3 36.07 22.63 21.09
CA ILE A 3 35.35 23.53 21.98
C ILE A 3 35.69 24.96 21.60
N ARG A 4 34.67 25.78 21.31
CA ARG A 4 34.82 27.15 20.84
C ARG A 4 34.09 28.12 21.75
N ARG A 5 34.74 29.23 22.10
CA ARG A 5 34.13 30.34 22.85
C ARG A 5 33.73 31.47 21.91
N VAL A 6 32.53 32.03 22.09
CA VAL A 6 32.05 33.19 21.32
C VAL A 6 31.60 34.30 22.27
N HIS A 7 32.24 35.47 22.17
CA HIS A 7 31.90 36.68 22.93
C HIS A 7 31.11 37.69 22.10
N GLN A 8 30.09 38.30 22.71
CA GLN A 8 29.37 39.46 22.16
C GLN A 8 29.84 40.71 22.91
N PHE A 9 30.57 41.61 22.24
CA PHE A 9 31.18 42.76 22.90
C PHE A 9 30.16 43.91 23.05
N GLN A 10 29.88 44.31 24.29
CA GLN A 10 29.55 45.70 24.66
C GLN A 10 30.67 46.20 25.57
N GLY A 11 31.20 47.38 25.28
CA GLY A 11 32.51 47.86 25.72
C GLY A 11 32.81 47.71 27.22
N GLY A 12 33.93 47.07 27.52
CA GLY A 12 34.55 47.04 28.85
C GLY A 12 35.66 45.99 28.89
N LYS A 13 36.86 46.35 29.35
CA LYS A 13 38.00 45.43 29.49
C LYS A 13 37.64 44.32 30.50
N THR A 14 37.64 43.06 30.08
CA THR A 14 37.51 41.91 30.99
C THR A 14 38.88 41.40 31.39
N LEU A 15 39.08 41.27 32.71
CA LEU A 15 40.28 40.77 33.37
C LEU A 15 40.53 39.29 33.06
N VAL A 16 41.82 38.97 32.88
CA VAL A 16 42.38 37.62 32.82
C VAL A 16 42.18 36.95 34.19
N GLY A 17 41.47 35.82 34.22
CA GLY A 17 41.29 34.99 35.41
C GLY A 17 41.14 33.51 35.05
N ARG A 18 42.08 32.69 35.56
CA ARG A 18 42.29 31.25 35.35
C ARG A 18 41.18 30.30 35.90
N GLY A 19 39.90 30.65 35.78
CA GLY A 19 38.80 29.84 36.36
C GLY A 19 37.50 29.98 35.58
N ASN A 20 37.51 29.57 34.32
CA ASN A 20 36.42 29.76 33.37
C ASN A 20 35.77 28.41 33.04
N PHE A 21 34.43 28.32 33.05
CA PHE A 21 33.62 27.14 32.71
C PHE A 21 34.16 26.25 31.56
N VAL A 22 34.72 26.88 30.51
CA VAL A 22 35.33 26.20 29.36
C VAL A 22 36.54 25.34 29.74
N SER A 23 37.37 25.78 30.69
CA SER A 23 38.52 25.00 31.18
C SER A 23 38.07 23.80 32.02
N HIS A 24 37.04 23.96 32.85
CA HIS A 24 36.43 22.87 33.62
C HIS A 24 35.78 21.84 32.69
N LEU A 25 35.07 22.28 31.65
CA LEU A 25 34.50 21.41 30.63
C LEU A 25 35.58 20.65 29.85
N ASN A 26 36.66 21.34 29.43
CA ASN A 26 37.77 20.73 28.72
C ASN A 26 38.49 19.67 29.58
N ALA A 27 38.75 19.99 30.85
CA ALA A 27 39.37 19.07 31.80
C ALA A 27 38.48 17.85 32.08
N ALA A 28 37.16 18.05 32.26
CA ALA A 28 36.23 16.96 32.49
C ALA A 28 36.12 16.02 31.29
N LEU A 29 36.06 16.56 30.06
CA LEU A 29 36.06 15.77 28.82
C LEU A 29 37.39 15.01 28.63
N SER A 30 38.52 15.66 28.92
CA SER A 30 39.84 15.02 28.87
C SER A 30 39.96 13.88 29.88
N ASN A 31 39.45 14.07 31.11
CA ASN A 31 39.43 13.04 32.15
C ASN A 31 38.53 11.84 31.80
N THR A 32 37.55 12.02 30.89
CA THR A 32 36.76 10.92 30.32
C THR A 32 37.40 10.28 29.08
N GLY A 33 38.63 10.66 28.72
CA GLY A 33 39.36 10.10 27.58
C GLY A 33 38.99 10.68 26.21
N ILE A 34 38.27 11.81 26.17
CA ILE A 34 37.86 12.47 24.94
C ILE A 34 38.93 13.50 24.53
N ASN A 35 39.54 13.30 23.36
CA ASN A 35 40.49 14.26 22.81
C ASN A 35 39.78 15.54 22.33
N THR A 36 40.04 16.64 23.02
CA THR A 36 39.47 17.96 22.77
C THR A 36 40.54 18.93 22.25
N PHE A 37 40.16 19.73 21.26
CA PHE A 37 40.90 20.89 20.77
C PHE A 37 40.21 22.13 21.32
N LEU A 38 40.94 22.91 22.11
CA LEU A 38 40.47 24.17 22.68
C LEU A 38 40.99 25.33 21.83
N ASP A 39 40.09 26.19 21.37
CA ASP A 39 40.46 27.44 20.74
C ASP A 39 40.68 28.53 21.80
N ASP A 40 41.95 28.88 22.07
CA ASP A 40 42.34 29.92 23.03
C ASP A 40 42.24 31.35 22.45
N GLU A 41 41.93 31.50 21.15
CA GLU A 41 41.82 32.81 20.49
C GLU A 41 40.44 33.46 20.67
N GLU A 42 40.39 34.69 21.20
CA GLU A 42 39.16 35.49 21.27
C GLU A 42 38.70 35.93 19.87
N LEU A 43 37.81 35.14 19.27
CA LEU A 43 37.25 35.44 17.94
C LEU A 43 36.25 36.60 18.00
N ARG A 44 36.72 37.79 17.57
CA ARG A 44 35.90 38.99 17.36
C ARG A 44 34.99 38.83 16.13
N LYS A 45 33.80 39.42 16.19
CA LYS A 45 32.85 39.49 15.06
C LYS A 45 33.55 40.06 13.82
N GLY A 46 33.63 39.29 12.74
CA GLY A 46 34.23 39.70 11.45
C GLY A 46 35.68 39.26 11.21
N LYS A 47 36.37 38.61 12.14
CA LYS A 47 37.70 38.00 11.88
C LYS A 47 37.58 36.67 11.13
N LYS A 48 38.45 36.43 10.14
CA LYS A 48 38.60 35.12 9.46
C LYS A 48 39.23 34.11 10.42
N LEU A 49 38.70 32.88 10.43
CA LEU A 49 39.21 31.76 11.22
C LEU A 49 40.62 31.36 10.75
N GLY A 50 41.52 31.07 11.68
CA GLY A 50 42.88 30.60 11.37
C GLY A 50 42.87 29.20 10.72
N PRO A 51 43.88 28.85 9.90
CA PRO A 51 43.93 27.60 9.16
C PRO A 51 44.01 26.35 10.06
N GLU A 52 44.63 26.44 11.23
CA GLU A 52 44.70 25.34 12.20
C GLU A 52 43.35 25.03 12.84
N LEU A 53 42.61 26.08 13.22
CA LEU A 53 41.25 25.95 13.75
C LEU A 53 40.28 25.42 12.69
N LEU A 54 40.41 25.84 11.43
CA LEU A 54 39.61 25.30 10.33
C LEU A 54 39.87 23.80 10.11
N ARG A 55 41.14 23.37 10.20
CA ARG A 55 41.49 21.93 10.15
C ARG A 55 40.93 21.17 11.35
N ALA A 56 41.01 21.75 12.55
CA ALA A 56 40.46 21.13 13.76
C ALA A 56 38.93 20.98 13.68
N ILE A 57 38.22 21.97 13.12
CA ILE A 57 36.77 21.91 12.88
C ILE A 57 36.43 20.83 11.84
N GLN A 58 37.13 20.83 10.68
CA GLN A 58 36.90 19.85 9.62
C GLN A 58 37.20 18.41 10.08
N GLY A 59 38.15 18.22 11.00
CA GLY A 59 38.51 16.91 11.54
C GLY A 59 37.75 16.48 12.81
N SER A 60 36.80 17.28 13.30
CA SER A 60 36.10 17.00 14.57
C SER A 60 34.74 16.36 14.40
N GLN A 61 34.50 15.28 15.14
CA GLN A 61 33.20 14.58 15.17
C GLN A 61 32.09 15.38 15.88
N ILE A 62 32.45 16.23 16.84
CA ILE A 62 31.52 17.07 17.61
C ILE A 62 32.17 18.45 17.81
N SER A 63 31.38 19.52 17.65
CA SER A 63 31.75 20.90 17.95
C SER A 63 30.84 21.45 19.05
N ILE A 64 31.44 21.93 20.13
CA ILE A 64 30.72 22.61 21.22
C ILE A 64 30.98 24.10 21.12
N VAL A 65 29.93 24.87 20.88
CA VAL A 65 30.00 26.34 20.86
C VAL A 65 29.44 26.89 22.16
N VAL A 66 30.31 27.48 22.97
CA VAL A 66 29.98 28.11 24.24
C VAL A 66 29.75 29.60 24.01
N PHE A 67 28.50 30.02 24.09
CA PHE A 67 28.13 31.44 24.03
C PHE A 67 28.23 32.05 25.44
N SER A 68 28.99 33.15 25.59
CA SER A 68 29.08 33.88 26.85
C SER A 68 28.42 35.26 26.73
N PRO A 69 27.14 35.43 27.11
CA PRO A 69 26.70 36.69 27.70
C PRO A 69 27.18 36.73 29.16
N ASN A 70 27.32 37.91 29.77
CA ASN A 70 27.67 38.04 31.19
C ASN A 70 26.70 37.21 32.06
N TYR A 71 27.08 35.98 32.39
CA TYR A 71 26.33 35.05 33.23
C TYR A 71 26.61 35.43 34.68
N VAL A 72 26.08 36.56 35.12
CA VAL A 72 26.00 36.90 36.54
C VAL A 72 24.55 37.19 36.85
N HIS A 73 23.82 36.10 37.12
CA HIS A 73 22.99 35.92 38.32
C HIS A 73 22.06 34.72 38.10
N SER A 74 22.60 33.52 38.27
CA SER A 74 21.79 32.41 38.76
C SER A 74 22.69 31.49 39.57
N ASN A 75 22.17 31.07 40.72
CA ASN A 75 22.85 30.31 41.76
C ASN A 75 23.02 28.83 41.34
N CYS A 76 23.44 28.59 40.09
CA CYS A 76 23.58 27.28 39.49
C CYS A 76 25.02 26.80 39.68
N ASN A 77 25.19 25.64 40.31
CA ASN A 77 26.51 25.08 40.59
C ASN A 77 27.18 24.70 39.26
N GLU A 78 28.21 25.43 38.81
CA GLU A 78 28.84 25.22 37.49
C GLU A 78 29.26 23.76 37.25
N ASN A 79 29.65 23.05 38.32
CA ASN A 79 30.03 21.65 38.28
C ASN A 79 28.87 20.71 37.89
N SER A 80 27.62 21.00 38.25
CA SER A 80 26.48 20.17 37.84
C SER A 80 26.18 20.34 36.36
N VAL A 81 26.30 21.56 35.82
CA VAL A 81 26.12 21.85 34.41
C VAL A 81 27.23 21.22 33.57
N VAL A 82 28.49 21.33 34.01
CA VAL A 82 29.62 20.66 33.35
C VAL A 82 29.43 19.15 33.35
N LYS A 83 29.04 18.56 34.49
CA LYS A 83 28.78 17.12 34.59
C LYS A 83 27.66 16.68 33.64
N GLU A 84 26.58 17.44 33.55
CA GLU A 84 25.46 17.13 32.65
C GLU A 84 25.85 17.24 31.17
N ILE A 85 26.66 18.24 30.79
CA ILE A 85 27.19 18.37 29.42
C ILE A 85 28.14 17.22 29.10
N VAL A 86 29.05 16.88 30.02
CA VAL A 86 29.98 15.76 29.84
C VAL A 86 29.22 14.45 29.72
N ASP A 87 28.23 14.19 30.58
CA ASP A 87 27.37 13.02 30.49
C ASP A 87 26.62 12.97 29.15
N GLN A 88 26.13 14.10 28.63
CA GLN A 88 25.49 14.14 27.30
C GLN A 88 26.48 13.89 26.16
N VAL A 89 27.70 14.42 26.25
CA VAL A 89 28.75 14.25 25.23
C VAL A 89 29.29 12.82 25.22
N VAL A 90 29.56 12.26 26.40
CA VAL A 90 29.97 10.86 26.57
C VAL A 90 28.86 9.93 26.07
N LYS A 91 27.58 10.18 26.42
CA LYS A 91 26.44 9.43 25.85
C LYS A 91 26.37 9.49 24.33
N LYS A 92 26.69 10.64 23.71
CA LYS A 92 26.75 10.80 22.24
C LYS A 92 27.94 10.10 21.59
N LEU A 93 29.05 9.93 22.31
CA LEU A 93 30.28 9.29 21.81
C LEU A 93 30.34 7.77 22.07
N GLU A 94 29.75 7.28 23.16
CA GLU A 94 29.80 5.87 23.56
C GLU A 94 28.78 4.97 22.86
N LYS A 95 27.68 5.51 22.32
CA LYS A 95 26.56 4.69 21.80
C LYS A 95 26.53 4.55 20.28
N ARG A 96 26.42 3.29 19.85
CA ARG A 96 26.21 2.81 18.46
C ARG A 96 24.87 3.32 17.94
N HIS A 97 24.85 4.47 17.28
CA HIS A 97 23.69 4.86 16.46
C HIS A 97 23.48 3.79 15.40
N LEU A 98 22.22 3.39 15.19
CA LEU A 98 21.90 2.54 14.05
C LEU A 98 22.10 3.36 12.78
N THR A 99 22.78 2.78 11.78
CA THR A 99 22.97 3.43 10.50
C THR A 99 21.62 3.61 9.81
N ILE A 100 21.24 4.88 9.64
CA ILE A 100 20.14 5.35 8.79
C ILE A 100 20.72 5.56 7.37
N PRO A 101 19.94 5.42 6.29
CA PRO A 101 20.41 5.74 4.94
C PRO A 101 21.07 7.12 4.87
N ASP A 102 22.07 7.27 3.99
CA ASP A 102 22.87 8.49 3.87
C ASP A 102 22.05 9.75 3.54
N PHE A 103 20.87 9.56 2.95
CA PHE A 103 19.94 10.62 2.54
C PHE A 103 18.54 10.36 3.11
N PRO A 104 18.29 10.64 4.41
CA PRO A 104 16.96 10.51 4.98
C PRO A 104 16.08 11.67 4.51
N VAL A 105 15.09 11.38 3.67
CA VAL A 105 14.10 12.36 3.17
C VAL A 105 12.73 12.05 3.79
N GLY A 106 11.98 13.08 4.19
CA GLY A 106 10.63 12.94 4.76
C GLY A 106 10.53 12.27 6.13
N LEU A 107 11.66 11.84 6.71
CA LEU A 107 11.69 10.99 7.91
C LEU A 107 11.33 11.75 9.19
N GLU A 108 11.57 13.06 9.23
CA GLU A 108 11.43 13.91 10.42
C GLU A 108 9.97 14.03 10.86
N SER A 109 9.06 14.32 9.92
CA SER A 109 7.63 14.47 10.18
C SER A 109 7.01 13.19 10.78
N HIS A 110 7.29 12.04 10.16
CA HIS A 110 6.83 10.73 10.62
C HIS A 110 7.39 10.37 12.00
N THR A 111 8.68 10.67 12.21
CA THR A 111 9.37 10.36 13.48
C THR A 111 8.83 11.22 14.62
N GLU A 112 8.60 12.52 14.39
CA GLU A 112 8.04 13.43 15.40
C GLU A 112 6.63 13.02 15.83
N GLN A 113 5.77 12.65 14.87
CA GLN A 113 4.42 12.17 15.17
C GLN A 113 4.43 10.93 16.07
N LEU A 114 5.27 9.95 15.74
CA LEU A 114 5.41 8.72 16.52
C LEU A 114 6.00 8.97 17.91
N ILE A 115 7.03 9.82 18.01
CA ILE A 115 7.62 10.20 19.29
C ILE A 115 6.62 10.94 20.17
N GLN A 116 5.84 11.86 19.58
CA GLN A 116 4.81 12.58 20.31
C GLN A 116 3.79 11.62 20.91
N PHE A 117 3.32 10.64 20.13
CA PHE A 117 2.44 9.58 20.63
C PHE A 117 3.11 8.77 21.75
N LEU A 118 4.34 8.30 21.53
CA LEU A 118 5.08 7.50 22.49
C LEU A 118 5.44 8.26 23.78
N ARG A 119 5.43 9.60 23.78
CA ARG A 119 5.66 10.42 24.99
C ARG A 119 4.38 10.77 25.75
N GLN A 120 3.19 10.43 25.23
CA GLN A 120 1.95 10.67 25.95
C GLN A 120 1.92 9.88 27.28
N ASN A 121 1.57 10.57 28.37
CA ASN A 121 1.59 10.05 29.74
C ASN A 121 0.51 8.97 29.95
N THR A 122 0.86 7.73 29.61
CA THR A 122 0.10 6.53 29.92
C THR A 122 0.98 5.62 30.78
N ARG A 123 0.45 5.16 31.92
CA ARG A 123 1.15 4.21 32.79
C ARG A 123 1.04 2.82 32.17
N GLY A 124 2.16 2.17 31.86
CA GLY A 124 2.18 0.80 31.37
C GLY A 124 3.14 0.54 30.20
N VAL A 125 3.08 -0.68 29.67
CA VAL A 125 3.86 -1.10 28.49
C VAL A 125 3.17 -0.57 27.23
N ARG A 126 3.95 0.03 26.33
CA ARG A 126 3.48 0.56 25.05
C ARG A 126 3.97 -0.29 23.89
N LEU A 127 3.04 -0.81 23.10
CA LEU A 127 3.32 -1.54 21.87
C LEU A 127 2.93 -0.69 20.68
N LEU A 128 3.91 -0.37 19.84
CA LEU A 128 3.76 0.35 18.59
C LEU A 128 3.94 -0.62 17.41
N GLY A 129 2.93 -0.73 16.55
CA GLY A 129 3.04 -1.43 15.28
C GLY A 129 3.27 -0.45 14.12
N ILE A 130 4.28 -0.68 13.29
CA ILE A 130 4.51 0.03 12.03
C ILE A 130 4.20 -0.95 10.90
N TRP A 131 3.18 -0.65 10.11
CA TRP A 131 2.63 -1.50 9.07
C TRP A 131 2.69 -0.84 7.69
N GLY A 132 2.72 -1.64 6.61
CA GLY A 132 2.74 -1.15 5.24
C GLY A 132 3.45 -2.08 4.26
N MET A 133 3.42 -1.71 2.97
CA MET A 133 3.99 -2.47 1.86
C MET A 133 5.52 -2.70 1.99
N GLY A 134 6.04 -3.75 1.36
CA GLY A 134 7.49 -3.98 1.26
C GLY A 134 8.21 -2.81 0.58
N GLY A 135 9.33 -2.35 1.13
CA GLY A 135 10.13 -1.27 0.55
C GLY A 135 9.66 0.16 0.86
N ILE A 136 8.58 0.33 1.64
CA ILE A 136 8.01 1.64 1.99
C ILE A 136 8.81 2.43 3.04
N GLY A 137 9.81 1.80 3.68
CA GLY A 137 10.68 2.49 4.66
C GLY A 137 10.38 2.22 6.15
N LYS A 138 9.50 1.26 6.49
CA LYS A 138 9.19 0.89 7.89
C LYS A 138 10.41 0.71 8.79
N SER A 139 11.39 -0.08 8.35
CA SER A 139 12.62 -0.33 9.09
C SER A 139 13.44 0.95 9.30
N THR A 140 13.42 1.86 8.34
CA THR A 140 14.08 3.18 8.43
C THR A 140 13.39 4.08 9.45
N ILE A 141 12.05 4.12 9.45
CA ILE A 141 11.24 4.84 10.44
C ILE A 141 11.52 4.29 11.84
N ALA A 142 11.50 2.97 12.01
CA ALA A 142 11.78 2.32 13.29
C ALA A 142 13.19 2.64 13.82
N LYS A 143 14.21 2.65 12.93
CA LYS A 143 15.58 3.07 13.29
C LYS A 143 15.64 4.54 13.72
N ALA A 144 14.93 5.43 13.04
CA ALA A 144 14.89 6.85 13.39
C ALA A 144 14.24 7.09 14.76
N VAL A 145 13.10 6.45 15.01
CA VAL A 145 12.43 6.51 16.32
C VAL A 145 13.34 5.91 17.41
N TYR A 146 13.99 4.78 17.15
CA TYR A 146 14.94 4.16 18.09
C TYR A 146 16.11 5.09 18.41
N ASN A 147 16.75 5.68 17.40
CA ASN A 147 17.89 6.57 17.60
C ASN A 147 17.51 7.81 18.43
N ASN A 148 16.27 8.31 18.28
CA ASN A 148 15.77 9.42 19.08
C ASN A 148 15.44 9.04 20.54
N LEU A 149 14.83 7.87 20.75
CA LEU A 149 14.33 7.46 22.07
C LEU A 149 15.32 6.66 22.90
N CYS A 150 16.33 6.01 22.30
CA CYS A 150 17.17 5.04 23.00
C CYS A 150 17.88 5.59 24.25
N TYR A 151 18.08 6.91 24.34
CA TYR A 151 18.70 7.56 25.49
C TYR A 151 17.79 7.66 26.72
N GLU A 152 16.48 7.51 26.55
CA GLU A 152 15.51 7.62 27.62
C GLU A 152 15.30 6.30 28.38
N PHE A 153 15.89 5.19 27.91
CA PHE A 153 15.64 3.83 28.42
C PHE A 153 16.89 3.20 29.06
N GLU A 154 16.68 2.31 30.03
CA GLU A 154 17.77 1.62 30.74
C GLU A 154 18.41 0.55 29.87
N GLU A 155 17.54 -0.22 29.20
CA GLU A 155 17.89 -1.32 28.32
C GLU A 155 17.33 -1.08 26.92
N GLN A 156 18.07 -1.49 25.91
CA GLN A 156 17.77 -1.13 24.53
C GLN A 156 18.27 -2.23 23.58
N SER A 157 17.45 -2.65 22.62
CA SER A 157 17.84 -3.63 21.61
C SER A 157 17.11 -3.39 20.29
N PHE A 158 17.80 -3.65 19.19
CA PHE A 158 17.23 -3.61 17.85
C PHE A 158 17.52 -4.94 17.16
N LEU A 159 16.48 -5.71 16.90
CA LEU A 159 16.55 -7.00 16.22
C LEU A 159 16.12 -6.80 14.75
N ALA A 160 17.10 -6.79 13.85
CA ALA A 160 16.91 -6.53 12.43
C ALA A 160 16.47 -7.78 11.66
N ASN A 161 15.61 -7.61 10.65
CA ASN A 161 15.25 -8.66 9.67
C ASN A 161 14.84 -10.00 10.31
N ILE A 162 13.97 -9.96 11.32
CA ILE A 162 13.60 -11.13 12.12
C ILE A 162 13.09 -12.26 11.24
N ARG A 163 12.20 -12.02 10.27
CA ARG A 163 11.72 -13.09 9.37
C ARG A 163 12.86 -13.86 8.71
N GLU A 164 13.84 -13.17 8.12
CA GLU A 164 14.94 -13.82 7.40
C GLU A 164 15.92 -14.53 8.34
N VAL A 165 16.20 -13.93 9.50
CA VAL A 165 17.11 -14.55 10.49
C VAL A 165 16.45 -15.76 11.14
N TRP A 166 15.13 -15.71 11.39
CA TRP A 166 14.36 -16.75 12.06
C TRP A 166 14.35 -18.08 11.30
N GLU A 167 14.37 -18.02 9.97
CA GLU A 167 14.38 -19.18 9.08
C GLU A 167 15.75 -19.85 8.96
N LYS A 168 16.84 -19.21 9.39
CA LYS A 168 18.21 -19.75 9.33
C LYS A 168 18.48 -20.74 10.46
N ASP A 169 19.39 -21.67 10.22
CA ASP A 169 19.89 -22.60 11.24
C ASP A 169 20.44 -21.83 12.45
N SER A 170 19.94 -22.16 13.64
CA SER A 170 20.26 -21.47 14.92
C SER A 170 19.82 -19.99 15.01
N GLY A 171 19.13 -19.44 14.01
CA GLY A 171 18.74 -18.03 13.99
C GLY A 171 17.78 -17.64 15.12
N ARG A 172 16.88 -18.55 15.52
CA ARG A 172 15.96 -18.35 16.65
C ARG A 172 16.69 -18.13 17.97
N ILE A 173 17.68 -18.98 18.24
CA ILE A 173 18.54 -18.90 19.44
C ILE A 173 19.44 -17.66 19.34
N GLY A 174 20.02 -17.40 18.16
CA GLY A 174 20.86 -16.23 17.92
C GLY A 174 20.14 -14.90 18.19
N LEU A 175 18.85 -14.79 17.83
CA LEU A 175 18.05 -13.60 18.14
C LEU A 175 17.79 -13.44 19.64
N GLN A 176 17.54 -14.53 20.37
CA GLN A 176 17.42 -14.49 21.84
C GLN A 176 18.76 -14.12 22.50
N GLU A 177 19.88 -14.67 22.03
CA GLU A 177 21.22 -14.34 22.50
C GLU A 177 21.57 -12.88 22.25
N GLN A 178 21.23 -12.35 21.06
CA GLN A 178 21.42 -10.94 20.74
C GLN A 178 20.61 -10.05 21.70
N LEU A 179 19.32 -10.34 21.87
CA LEU A 179 18.45 -9.56 22.75
C LEU A 179 18.95 -9.58 24.20
N LEU A 180 19.32 -10.76 24.70
CA LEU A 180 19.89 -10.91 26.03
C LEU A 180 21.23 -10.18 26.16
N SER A 181 22.09 -10.26 25.14
CA SER A 181 23.40 -9.58 25.13
C SER A 181 23.24 -8.07 25.19
N ASP A 182 22.27 -7.53 24.46
CA ASP A 182 21.96 -6.10 24.41
C ASP A 182 21.39 -5.60 25.76
N ILE A 183 20.44 -6.35 26.34
CA ILE A 183 19.79 -6.01 27.61
C ILE A 183 20.70 -6.25 28.82
N LEU A 184 21.59 -7.25 28.79
CA LEU A 184 22.51 -7.54 29.89
C LEU A 184 23.89 -6.88 29.71
N LYS A 185 24.09 -6.17 28.59
CA LYS A 185 25.34 -5.49 28.21
C LYS A 185 26.56 -6.43 28.31
N THR A 186 26.35 -7.72 28.02
CA THR A 186 27.32 -8.80 28.23
C THR A 186 27.49 -9.63 26.97
N ARG A 187 28.73 -9.76 26.47
CA ARG A 187 29.03 -10.45 25.20
C ARG A 187 29.10 -11.98 25.27
N ARG A 188 28.86 -12.58 26.44
CA ARG A 188 29.03 -14.02 26.70
C ARG A 188 27.75 -14.64 27.24
N ILE A 189 26.73 -14.71 26.39
CA ILE A 189 25.48 -15.38 26.71
C ILE A 189 25.35 -16.54 25.73
N LYS A 190 25.17 -17.74 26.28
CA LYS A 190 24.83 -18.93 25.50
C LYS A 190 23.45 -19.37 25.92
N VAL A 191 22.53 -19.43 24.97
CA VAL A 191 21.17 -19.90 25.20
C VAL A 191 21.13 -21.39 24.85
N HIS A 192 20.85 -22.22 25.84
CA HIS A 192 20.86 -23.68 25.69
C HIS A 192 19.57 -24.24 25.05
N SER A 193 18.46 -23.50 25.15
CA SER A 193 17.18 -23.85 24.52
C SER A 193 16.29 -22.61 24.35
N LEU A 194 15.32 -22.69 23.44
CA LEU A 194 14.39 -21.58 23.17
C LEU A 194 13.54 -21.19 24.39
N GLU A 195 13.06 -22.19 25.14
CA GLU A 195 12.27 -21.97 26.35
C GLU A 195 13.12 -21.33 27.46
N TRP A 196 14.38 -21.74 27.58
CA TRP A 196 15.29 -21.15 28.54
C TRP A 196 15.61 -19.69 28.20
N GLY A 197 15.92 -19.39 26.93
CA GLY A 197 16.12 -18.03 26.46
C GLY A 197 14.89 -17.15 26.68
N LYS A 198 13.70 -17.66 26.37
CA LYS A 198 12.42 -16.99 26.59
C LYS A 198 12.17 -16.67 28.07
N ALA A 199 12.43 -17.63 28.96
CA ALA A 199 12.28 -17.41 30.40
C ALA A 199 13.22 -16.32 30.92
N MET A 200 14.49 -16.34 30.47
CA MET A 200 15.49 -15.34 30.86
C MET A 200 15.15 -13.94 30.36
N ILE A 201 14.71 -13.82 29.10
CA ILE A 201 14.28 -12.54 28.55
C ILE A 201 13.10 -11.98 29.35
N LYS A 202 12.12 -12.83 29.68
CA LYS A 202 10.94 -12.44 30.46
C LYS A 202 11.32 -11.95 31.86
N GLU A 203 12.19 -12.68 32.57
CA GLU A 203 12.67 -12.29 33.90
C GLU A 203 13.39 -10.94 33.88
N ARG A 204 14.13 -10.67 32.81
CA ARG A 204 14.88 -9.42 32.70
C ARG A 204 14.01 -8.24 32.27
N LEU A 205 13.17 -8.42 31.26
CA LEU A 205 12.28 -7.37 30.75
C LEU A 205 11.22 -6.96 31.79
N CYS A 206 10.76 -7.85 32.67
CA CYS A 206 9.69 -7.52 33.62
C CYS A 206 10.10 -6.51 34.71
N THR A 207 11.40 -6.36 34.98
CA THR A 207 11.92 -5.50 36.05
C THR A 207 12.49 -4.17 35.57
N LYS A 208 12.59 -3.97 34.25
CA LYS A 208 13.34 -2.89 33.63
C LYS A 208 12.52 -2.12 32.62
N ARG A 209 12.81 -0.83 32.50
CA ARG A 209 12.29 0.02 31.44
C ARG A 209 13.14 -0.15 30.18
N ALA A 210 12.59 -0.84 29.19
CA ALA A 210 13.30 -1.23 27.98
C ALA A 210 12.71 -0.60 26.70
N LEU A 211 13.58 -0.33 25.71
CA LEU A 211 13.20 0.00 24.34
C LEU A 211 13.63 -1.14 23.41
N VAL A 212 12.67 -1.90 22.89
CA VAL A 212 12.95 -3.04 21.99
C VAL A 212 12.31 -2.81 20.64
N VAL A 213 13.09 -2.95 19.57
CA VAL A 213 12.57 -2.92 18.19
C VAL A 213 12.68 -4.30 17.57
N LEU A 214 11.55 -4.80 17.09
CA LEU A 214 11.41 -6.06 16.36
C LEU A 214 11.12 -5.74 14.90
N ASP A 215 12.13 -5.84 14.03
CA ASP A 215 12.04 -5.46 12.62
C ASP A 215 11.70 -6.66 11.72
N ASP A 216 10.73 -6.50 10.81
CA ASP A 216 10.23 -7.47 9.84
C ASP A 216 9.68 -8.76 10.50
N VAL A 217 8.75 -8.58 11.45
CA VAL A 217 8.04 -9.69 12.10
C VAL A 217 6.92 -10.18 11.20
N SER A 218 6.85 -11.50 10.99
CA SER A 218 5.86 -12.15 10.14
C SER A 218 4.93 -13.12 10.88
N GLU A 219 5.29 -13.55 12.10
CA GLU A 219 4.56 -14.57 12.85
C GLU A 219 4.47 -14.23 14.34
N PHE A 220 3.38 -14.67 14.98
CA PHE A 220 3.18 -14.48 16.43
C PHE A 220 4.23 -15.22 17.27
N GLU A 221 4.72 -16.38 16.81
CA GLU A 221 5.74 -17.15 17.52
C GLU A 221 7.04 -16.35 17.71
N GLN A 222 7.44 -15.57 16.70
CA GLN A 222 8.61 -14.70 16.75
C GLN A 222 8.52 -13.69 17.90
N PHE A 223 7.37 -13.02 18.03
CA PHE A 223 7.11 -12.10 19.14
C PHE A 223 7.09 -12.84 20.49
N SER A 224 6.35 -13.95 20.57
CA SER A 224 6.21 -14.73 21.81
C SER A 224 7.55 -15.24 22.34
N ALA A 225 8.46 -15.64 21.45
CA ALA A 225 9.79 -16.13 21.83
C ALA A 225 10.76 -15.02 22.27
N LEU A 226 10.58 -13.79 21.77
CA LEU A 226 11.49 -12.66 22.02
C LEU A 226 10.97 -11.70 23.10
N CYS A 227 9.67 -11.60 23.33
CA CYS A 227 9.07 -10.68 24.30
C CYS A 227 8.05 -11.36 25.23
N GLY A 228 7.77 -12.64 25.03
CA GLY A 228 6.79 -13.36 25.85
C GLY A 228 5.38 -12.87 25.62
N ASN A 229 4.75 -12.36 26.67
CA ASN A 229 3.42 -11.75 26.63
C ASN A 229 3.49 -10.31 27.16
N ARG A 230 2.44 -9.52 26.92
CA ARG A 230 2.34 -8.14 27.42
C ARG A 230 2.63 -8.01 28.93
N ASN A 231 2.18 -9.00 29.71
CA ASN A 231 2.37 -9.04 31.17
C ASN A 231 3.82 -9.34 31.61
N GLY A 232 4.66 -9.84 30.70
CA GLY A 232 6.06 -10.17 30.96
C GLY A 232 7.02 -8.99 30.77
N ILE A 233 6.50 -7.81 30.43
CA ILE A 233 7.30 -6.63 30.11
C ILE A 233 7.13 -5.59 31.22
N GLY A 234 8.24 -4.99 31.63
CA GLY A 234 8.30 -4.05 32.75
C GLY A 234 7.61 -2.72 32.42
N PRO A 235 7.11 -2.01 33.44
CA PRO A 235 6.38 -0.76 33.26
C PRO A 235 7.22 0.28 32.50
N ASP A 236 6.52 1.14 31.76
CA ASP A 236 7.08 2.23 30.94
C ASP A 236 7.99 1.80 29.78
N SER A 237 8.10 0.49 29.51
CA SER A 237 8.79 -0.04 28.35
C SER A 237 8.05 0.25 27.04
N ILE A 238 8.81 0.37 25.95
CA ILE A 238 8.30 0.53 24.59
C ILE A 238 8.78 -0.62 23.74
N ILE A 239 7.86 -1.28 23.05
CA ILE A 239 8.16 -2.26 22.01
C ILE A 239 7.65 -1.73 20.67
N ILE A 240 8.53 -1.65 19.68
CA ILE A 240 8.21 -1.25 18.32
C ILE A 240 8.29 -2.49 17.43
N ILE A 241 7.26 -2.74 16.63
CA ILE A 241 7.17 -3.90 15.75
C ILE A 241 6.98 -3.38 14.33
N THR A 242 7.86 -3.76 13.40
CA THR A 242 7.61 -3.51 11.98
C THR A 242 7.11 -4.78 11.32
N THR A 243 6.06 -4.66 10.51
CA THR A 243 5.48 -5.81 9.80
C THR A 243 4.82 -5.41 8.49
N ARG A 244 4.57 -6.40 7.63
CA ARG A 244 3.76 -6.24 6.43
C ARG A 244 2.31 -6.72 6.64
N ASP A 245 2.00 -7.31 7.80
CA ASP A 245 0.73 -7.95 8.10
C ASP A 245 0.05 -7.28 9.31
N VAL A 246 -1.01 -6.51 9.07
CA VAL A 246 -1.72 -5.77 10.14
C VAL A 246 -2.42 -6.71 11.11
N ARG A 247 -2.88 -7.88 10.64
CA ARG A 247 -3.58 -8.85 11.49
C ARG A 247 -2.67 -9.38 12.59
N LEU A 248 -1.37 -9.46 12.34
CA LEU A 248 -0.38 -9.79 13.37
C LEU A 248 -0.41 -8.76 14.51
N LEU A 249 -0.52 -7.47 14.19
CA LEU A 249 -0.58 -6.39 15.18
C LEU A 249 -1.88 -6.44 15.98
N ASP A 250 -3.00 -6.76 15.33
CA ASP A 250 -4.30 -6.95 15.99
C ASP A 250 -4.26 -8.12 16.98
N ILE A 251 -3.68 -9.26 16.58
CA ILE A 251 -3.50 -10.44 17.46
C ILE A 251 -2.61 -10.10 18.66
N LEU A 252 -1.59 -9.27 18.46
CA LEU A 252 -0.69 -8.82 19.53
C LEU A 252 -1.34 -7.79 20.46
N GLY A 253 -2.46 -7.18 20.06
CA GLY A 253 -3.15 -6.14 20.82
C GLY A 253 -2.26 -4.90 21.01
N VAL A 254 -1.63 -4.43 19.93
CA VAL A 254 -0.79 -3.22 19.98
C VAL A 254 -1.62 -1.98 20.31
N ASP A 255 -1.00 -1.01 20.99
CA ASP A 255 -1.70 0.19 21.45
C ASP A 255 -1.91 1.21 20.33
N PHE A 256 -1.04 1.19 19.32
CA PHE A 256 -1.13 2.05 18.15
C PHE A 256 -0.55 1.38 16.92
N ILE A 257 -1.24 1.53 15.80
CA ILE A 257 -0.82 1.07 14.49
C ILE A 257 -0.55 2.31 13.63
N TYR A 258 0.68 2.43 13.17
CA TYR A 258 1.10 3.43 12.20
C TYR A 258 1.19 2.80 10.81
N GLU A 259 0.32 3.23 9.91
CA GLU A 259 0.40 2.89 8.49
C GLU A 259 1.46 3.77 7.83
N ALA A 260 2.51 3.16 7.28
CA ALA A 260 3.58 3.87 6.59
C ALA A 260 3.15 4.18 5.15
N ASP A 261 3.03 5.48 4.87
CA ASP A 261 2.76 5.99 3.53
C ASP A 261 4.04 6.14 2.69
N GLY A 262 3.86 6.25 1.37
CA GLY A 262 4.93 6.57 0.44
C GLY A 262 5.31 8.05 0.49
N LEU A 263 6.48 8.36 -0.07
CA LEU A 263 6.98 9.73 -0.17
C LEU A 263 6.10 10.56 -1.10
N ASP A 264 5.94 11.84 -0.78
CA ASP A 264 5.27 12.77 -1.68
C ASP A 264 6.13 13.05 -2.94
N LEU A 265 5.60 13.88 -3.85
CA LEU A 265 6.29 14.17 -5.11
C LEU A 265 7.65 14.86 -4.90
N ASP A 266 7.73 15.80 -3.97
CA ASP A 266 8.94 16.60 -3.74
C ASP A 266 9.98 15.78 -2.99
N GLU A 267 9.56 15.04 -1.96
CA GLU A 267 10.40 14.07 -1.23
C GLU A 267 10.92 12.97 -2.16
N SER A 268 10.07 12.46 -3.05
CA SER A 268 10.46 11.45 -4.04
C SER A 268 11.49 11.98 -5.04
N LEU A 269 11.32 13.23 -5.49
CA LEU A 269 12.27 13.88 -6.38
C LEU A 269 13.61 14.12 -5.69
N GLU A 270 13.60 14.55 -4.44
CA GLU A 270 14.81 14.74 -3.66
C GLU A 270 15.56 13.41 -3.48
N LEU A 271 14.87 12.35 -3.02
CA LEU A 271 15.50 11.05 -2.81
C LEU A 271 16.07 10.50 -4.11
N LEU A 272 15.30 10.52 -5.21
CA LEU A 272 15.82 10.10 -6.51
C LEU A 272 17.06 10.91 -6.91
N SER A 273 17.06 12.23 -6.65
CA SER A 273 18.15 13.12 -7.04
C SER A 273 19.43 12.82 -6.28
N TRP A 274 19.34 12.50 -4.99
CA TRP A 274 20.50 12.09 -4.21
C TRP A 274 21.16 10.83 -4.77
N HIS A 275 20.37 9.85 -5.20
CA HIS A 275 20.90 8.61 -5.77
C HIS A 275 21.36 8.75 -7.23
N ALA A 276 20.70 9.59 -8.03
CA ALA A 276 20.98 9.74 -9.47
C ALA A 276 22.00 10.84 -9.80
N PHE A 277 22.11 11.88 -8.99
CA PHE A 277 22.93 13.08 -9.26
C PHE A 277 23.89 13.44 -8.11
N ARG A 278 23.72 12.87 -6.91
CA ARG A 278 24.44 13.27 -5.67
C ARG A 278 24.15 14.71 -5.23
N GLU A 279 22.97 15.20 -5.60
CA GLU A 279 22.45 16.52 -5.24
C GLU A 279 20.97 16.37 -4.83
N ALA A 280 20.46 17.28 -4.00
CA ALA A 280 19.07 17.28 -3.56
C ALA A 280 18.06 17.58 -4.69
N SER A 281 18.53 17.98 -5.88
CA SER A 281 17.64 18.35 -6.99
C SER A 281 18.18 17.85 -8.33
N PRO A 282 17.31 17.63 -9.34
CA PRO A 282 17.75 17.20 -10.65
C PRO A 282 18.63 18.24 -11.36
N THR A 283 19.68 17.76 -12.02
CA THR A 283 20.52 18.61 -12.87
C THR A 283 19.73 19.21 -14.05
N LYS A 284 20.18 20.37 -14.56
CA LYS A 284 19.46 21.13 -15.60
C LYS A 284 19.08 20.25 -16.81
N GLY A 285 17.77 20.18 -17.07
CA GLY A 285 17.19 19.44 -18.19
C GLY A 285 16.98 17.95 -17.95
N PHE A 286 17.14 17.45 -16.73
CA PHE A 286 16.67 16.12 -16.31
C PHE A 286 15.34 16.16 -15.54
N LEU A 287 14.84 17.34 -15.17
CA LEU A 287 13.63 17.48 -14.34
C LEU A 287 12.42 16.67 -14.85
N ILE A 288 12.13 16.72 -16.16
CA ILE A 288 10.99 15.98 -16.74
C ILE A 288 11.24 14.47 -16.64
N LEU A 289 12.44 14.00 -16.98
CA LEU A 289 12.84 12.60 -16.86
C LEU A 289 12.78 12.10 -15.42
N SER A 290 13.24 12.91 -14.46
CA SER A 290 13.16 12.60 -13.03
C SER A 290 11.71 12.47 -12.58
N ARG A 291 10.82 13.36 -13.04
CA ARG A 291 9.37 13.25 -12.77
C ARG A 291 8.77 11.97 -13.36
N ASP A 292 9.18 11.58 -14.56
CA ASP A 292 8.71 10.32 -15.18
C ASP A 292 9.18 9.09 -14.38
N VAL A 293 10.42 9.09 -13.86
CA VAL A 293 10.92 8.03 -12.97
C VAL A 293 10.17 8.03 -11.64
N VAL A 294 9.96 9.19 -11.02
CA VAL A 294 9.20 9.30 -9.76
C VAL A 294 7.76 8.80 -9.95
N ALA A 295 7.11 9.16 -11.06
CA ALA A 295 5.79 8.69 -11.39
C ALA A 295 5.74 7.16 -11.55
N TYR A 296 6.76 6.55 -12.13
CA TYR A 296 6.88 5.09 -12.20
C TYR A 296 7.08 4.46 -10.81
N CYS A 297 7.89 5.08 -9.94
CA CYS A 297 8.15 4.58 -8.59
C CYS A 297 6.95 4.70 -7.65
N GLY A 298 6.04 5.66 -7.90
CA GLY A 298 4.83 5.85 -7.09
C GLY A 298 5.08 6.23 -5.63
N GLY A 299 6.20 6.91 -5.35
CA GLY A 299 6.58 7.31 -3.98
C GLY A 299 7.23 6.19 -3.15
N LEU A 300 7.52 5.02 -3.73
CA LEU A 300 8.17 3.92 -3.02
C LEU A 300 9.69 4.17 -2.84
N PRO A 301 10.22 4.38 -1.62
CA PRO A 301 11.63 4.71 -1.39
C PRO A 301 12.61 3.69 -2.00
N LEU A 302 12.34 2.40 -1.81
CA LEU A 302 13.18 1.33 -2.36
C LEU A 302 13.33 1.43 -3.89
N ALA A 303 12.25 1.76 -4.60
CA ALA A 303 12.29 1.87 -6.06
C ALA A 303 13.08 3.12 -6.50
N LEU A 304 12.90 4.24 -5.79
CA LEU A 304 13.63 5.48 -6.05
C LEU A 304 15.14 5.30 -5.85
N GLU A 305 15.56 4.62 -4.78
CA GLU A 305 16.97 4.33 -4.50
C GLU A 305 17.59 3.41 -5.56
N VAL A 306 16.92 2.30 -5.90
CA VAL A 306 17.41 1.32 -6.88
C VAL A 306 17.51 1.95 -8.27
N LEU A 307 16.46 2.64 -8.73
CA LEU A 307 16.47 3.27 -10.05
C LEU A 307 17.39 4.48 -10.10
N GLY A 308 17.42 5.31 -9.06
CA GLY A 308 18.35 6.45 -8.98
C GLY A 308 19.79 5.99 -9.11
N SER A 309 20.16 4.95 -8.35
CA SER A 309 21.51 4.36 -8.40
C SER A 309 21.82 3.73 -9.78
N TYR A 310 20.84 3.08 -10.42
CA TYR A 310 21.00 2.51 -11.76
C TYR A 310 21.15 3.56 -12.87
N LEU A 311 20.57 4.73 -12.67
CA LEU A 311 20.58 5.87 -13.59
C LEU A 311 21.76 6.82 -13.39
N PHE A 312 22.51 6.65 -12.28
CA PHE A 312 23.70 7.43 -11.98
C PHE A 312 24.70 7.40 -13.14
N MET A 313 25.23 8.58 -13.50
CA MET A 313 26.16 8.80 -14.62
C MET A 313 25.65 8.42 -16.03
N ARG A 314 24.35 8.15 -16.21
CA ARG A 314 23.77 7.89 -17.54
C ARG A 314 23.33 9.15 -18.27
N ARG A 315 23.33 9.09 -19.60
CA ARG A 315 22.87 10.16 -20.49
C ARG A 315 21.34 10.16 -20.61
N LYS A 316 20.76 11.30 -21.02
CA LYS A 316 19.29 11.45 -21.20
C LYS A 316 18.64 10.39 -22.09
N GLN A 317 19.31 10.02 -23.19
CA GLN A 317 18.81 8.97 -24.09
C GLN A 317 18.74 7.60 -23.40
N GLU A 318 19.70 7.29 -22.52
CA GLU A 318 19.68 6.06 -21.74
C GLU A 318 18.59 6.09 -20.68
N TRP A 319 18.32 7.24 -20.05
CA TRP A 319 17.17 7.39 -19.13
C TRP A 319 15.84 7.07 -19.82
N HIS A 320 15.62 7.61 -21.03
CA HIS A 320 14.44 7.28 -21.82
C HIS A 320 14.36 5.78 -22.16
N SER A 321 15.48 5.16 -22.52
CA SER A 321 15.58 3.73 -22.81
C SER A 321 15.32 2.85 -21.58
N VAL A 322 15.83 3.24 -20.42
CA VAL A 322 15.59 2.54 -19.16
C VAL A 322 14.10 2.62 -18.79
N LEU A 323 13.50 3.81 -18.86
CA LEU A 323 12.07 4.00 -18.59
C LEU A 323 11.18 3.21 -19.57
N SER A 324 11.52 3.21 -20.87
CA SER A 324 10.75 2.44 -21.86
C SER A 324 10.86 0.93 -21.62
N LYS A 325 12.04 0.45 -21.21
CA LYS A 325 12.24 -0.94 -20.81
C LYS A 325 11.45 -1.29 -19.54
N LEU A 326 11.49 -0.45 -18.51
CA LEU A 326 10.81 -0.69 -17.23
C LEU A 326 9.28 -0.81 -17.35
N LYS A 327 8.69 -0.08 -18.32
CA LYS A 327 7.26 -0.21 -18.66
C LYS A 327 6.89 -1.57 -19.24
N LYS A 328 7.86 -2.32 -19.78
CA LYS A 328 7.67 -3.66 -20.34
C LYS A 328 8.15 -4.75 -19.40
N ILE A 329 9.30 -4.55 -18.74
CA ILE A 329 9.99 -5.53 -17.91
C ILE A 329 10.36 -4.84 -16.60
N PRO A 330 9.68 -5.15 -15.48
CA PRO A 330 10.01 -4.58 -14.18
C PRO A 330 11.45 -4.88 -13.75
N ASN A 331 12.01 -4.02 -12.90
CA ASN A 331 13.34 -4.26 -12.34
C ASN A 331 13.32 -5.43 -11.35
N ASN A 332 14.19 -6.42 -11.54
CA ASN A 332 14.24 -7.63 -10.72
C ASN A 332 14.54 -7.36 -9.24
N GLN A 333 15.43 -6.41 -8.92
CA GLN A 333 15.77 -6.11 -7.52
C GLN A 333 14.58 -5.55 -6.74
N ILE A 334 13.79 -4.69 -7.38
CA ILE A 334 12.55 -4.17 -6.82
C ILE A 334 11.52 -5.30 -6.71
N HIS A 335 11.35 -6.06 -7.80
CA HIS A 335 10.42 -7.17 -7.90
C HIS A 335 10.63 -8.21 -6.80
N ASP A 336 11.86 -8.67 -6.59
CA ASP A 336 12.19 -9.69 -5.59
C ASP A 336 11.80 -9.26 -4.17
N LYS A 337 12.02 -7.98 -3.83
CA LYS A 337 11.66 -7.45 -2.50
C LYS A 337 10.15 -7.34 -2.28
N LEU A 338 9.40 -7.04 -3.33
CA LEU A 338 7.94 -6.99 -3.29
C LEU A 338 7.32 -8.40 -3.28
N LYS A 339 7.91 -9.33 -4.05
CA LYS A 339 7.46 -10.71 -4.23
C LYS A 339 7.49 -11.51 -2.93
N ILE A 340 8.28 -11.11 -1.94
CA ILE A 340 8.27 -11.67 -0.58
C ILE A 340 6.84 -11.71 0.01
N SER A 341 6.06 -10.63 -0.12
CA SER A 341 4.71 -10.58 0.47
C SER A 341 3.76 -11.55 -0.23
N PHE A 342 3.88 -11.68 -1.56
CA PHE A 342 3.13 -12.64 -2.37
C PHE A 342 3.52 -14.09 -2.08
N ASN A 343 4.80 -14.38 -1.93
CA ASN A 343 5.30 -15.72 -1.61
C ASN A 343 4.77 -16.21 -0.27
N GLY A 344 4.60 -15.31 0.69
CA GLY A 344 4.02 -15.60 2.01
C GLY A 344 2.49 -15.77 2.05
N LEU A 345 1.79 -15.73 0.90
CA LEU A 345 0.38 -16.14 0.82
C LEU A 345 0.28 -17.67 0.96
N ARG A 346 -0.71 -18.13 1.74
CA ARG A 346 -0.77 -19.48 2.30
C ARG A 346 -1.14 -20.54 1.28
N ASP A 347 -2.06 -20.19 0.38
CA ASP A 347 -2.59 -21.13 -0.60
C ASP A 347 -2.65 -20.56 -2.02
N ARG A 348 -3.07 -21.43 -2.93
CA ARG A 348 -3.18 -21.10 -4.35
C ARG A 348 -4.32 -20.12 -4.63
N MET A 349 -5.42 -20.17 -3.88
CA MET A 349 -6.58 -19.31 -4.11
C MET A 349 -6.24 -17.85 -3.80
N GLU A 350 -5.56 -17.58 -2.68
CA GLU A 350 -5.07 -16.23 -2.34
C GLU A 350 -4.16 -15.67 -3.44
N LYS A 351 -3.25 -16.50 -3.96
CA LYS A 351 -2.36 -16.14 -5.07
C LYS A 351 -3.13 -15.87 -6.35
N ASP A 352 -4.10 -16.71 -6.69
CA ASP A 352 -4.94 -16.54 -7.87
C ASP A 352 -5.83 -15.29 -7.77
N ILE A 353 -6.37 -14.96 -6.59
CA ILE A 353 -7.09 -13.70 -6.34
C ILE A 353 -6.17 -12.50 -6.58
N PHE A 354 -4.96 -12.52 -6.01
CA PHE A 354 -4.00 -11.43 -6.20
C PHE A 354 -3.69 -11.21 -7.69
N LEU A 355 -3.40 -12.28 -8.43
CA LEU A 355 -3.10 -12.20 -9.86
C LEU A 355 -4.31 -11.74 -10.69
N ASP A 356 -5.53 -12.15 -10.32
CA ASP A 356 -6.76 -11.66 -10.95
C ASP A 356 -6.92 -10.15 -10.75
N ILE A 357 -6.63 -9.64 -9.55
CA ILE A 357 -6.71 -8.20 -9.29
C ILE A 357 -5.68 -7.45 -10.14
N CYS A 358 -4.41 -7.89 -10.15
CA CYS A 358 -3.35 -7.27 -10.95
C CYS A 358 -3.71 -7.14 -12.44
N CYS A 359 -4.38 -8.14 -12.99
CA CYS A 359 -4.69 -8.20 -14.42
C CYS A 359 -6.03 -7.53 -14.77
N PHE A 360 -7.07 -7.65 -13.93
CA PHE A 360 -8.46 -7.34 -14.31
C PHE A 360 -9.17 -6.33 -13.40
N PHE A 361 -8.87 -6.29 -12.10
CA PHE A 361 -9.79 -5.66 -11.12
C PHE A 361 -9.21 -4.47 -10.33
N VAL A 362 -8.02 -3.97 -10.67
CA VAL A 362 -7.54 -2.70 -10.10
C VAL A 362 -8.51 -1.56 -10.45
N GLY A 363 -9.00 -0.85 -9.44
CA GLY A 363 -9.93 0.27 -9.59
C GLY A 363 -11.41 -0.13 -9.68
N GLU A 364 -11.75 -1.41 -9.55
CA GLU A 364 -13.12 -1.91 -9.50
C GLU A 364 -13.66 -1.93 -8.06
N ASP A 365 -14.98 -1.90 -7.90
CA ASP A 365 -15.64 -1.94 -6.59
C ASP A 365 -15.39 -3.28 -5.87
N ARG A 366 -15.03 -3.22 -4.58
CA ARG A 366 -14.70 -4.42 -3.79
C ARG A 366 -15.81 -5.46 -3.81
N ALA A 367 -17.06 -5.06 -3.58
CA ALA A 367 -18.18 -6.00 -3.49
C ALA A 367 -18.48 -6.65 -4.85
N TYR A 368 -18.35 -5.89 -5.94
CA TYR A 368 -18.45 -6.40 -7.31
C TYR A 368 -17.38 -7.49 -7.58
N VAL A 369 -16.12 -7.22 -7.22
CA VAL A 369 -15.01 -8.16 -7.40
C VAL A 369 -15.17 -9.40 -6.52
N THR A 370 -15.55 -9.24 -5.25
CA THR A 370 -15.82 -10.37 -4.34
C THR A 370 -16.83 -11.34 -4.94
N GLN A 371 -17.94 -10.83 -5.46
CA GLN A 371 -19.02 -11.64 -6.01
C GLN A 371 -18.59 -12.44 -7.25
N ILE A 372 -17.80 -11.82 -8.14
CA ILE A 372 -17.22 -12.48 -9.31
C ILE A 372 -16.27 -13.61 -8.91
N LEU A 373 -15.30 -13.30 -8.03
CA LEU A 373 -14.26 -14.24 -7.64
C LEU A 373 -14.81 -15.40 -6.77
N ASN A 374 -15.84 -15.15 -5.96
CA ASN A 374 -16.61 -16.22 -5.31
C ASN A 374 -17.33 -17.11 -6.33
N GLY A 375 -17.88 -16.50 -7.39
CA GLY A 375 -18.43 -17.23 -8.53
C GLY A 375 -17.40 -18.08 -9.30
N CYS A 376 -16.12 -17.72 -9.22
CA CYS A 376 -14.99 -18.52 -9.68
C CYS A 376 -14.55 -19.62 -8.70
N GLY A 377 -15.13 -19.67 -7.49
CA GLY A 377 -14.77 -20.65 -6.45
C GLY A 377 -13.52 -20.30 -5.65
N LEU A 378 -13.11 -19.02 -5.62
CA LEU A 378 -11.86 -18.58 -4.99
C LEU A 378 -11.98 -18.12 -3.53
N HIS A 379 -13.18 -18.11 -2.93
CA HIS A 379 -13.40 -17.64 -1.55
C HIS A 379 -12.85 -16.22 -1.31
N ALA A 380 -13.29 -15.29 -2.14
CA ALA A 380 -12.79 -13.92 -2.19
C ALA A 380 -13.06 -13.10 -0.92
N ASP A 381 -14.07 -13.43 -0.11
CA ASP A 381 -14.34 -12.72 1.15
C ASP A 381 -13.13 -12.75 2.09
N ILE A 382 -12.58 -13.95 2.32
CA ILE A 382 -11.37 -14.12 3.14
C ILE A 382 -10.12 -13.74 2.35
N GLY A 383 -10.02 -14.13 1.08
CA GLY A 383 -8.84 -13.87 0.27
C GLY A 383 -8.55 -12.38 0.10
N LEU A 384 -9.55 -11.55 -0.21
CA LEU A 384 -9.37 -10.09 -0.30
C LEU A 384 -9.01 -9.48 1.06
N THR A 385 -9.57 -10.00 2.15
CA THR A 385 -9.25 -9.55 3.51
C THR A 385 -7.78 -9.81 3.82
N VAL A 386 -7.26 -11.00 3.53
CA VAL A 386 -5.84 -11.33 3.71
C VAL A 386 -4.93 -10.45 2.84
N LEU A 387 -5.31 -10.16 1.59
CA LEU A 387 -4.51 -9.28 0.73
C LEU A 387 -4.45 -7.83 1.26
N ILE A 388 -5.55 -7.33 1.85
CA ILE A 388 -5.57 -6.02 2.52
C ILE A 388 -4.69 -6.07 3.77
N GLU A 389 -4.86 -7.09 4.61
CA GLU A 389 -4.09 -7.26 5.85
C GLU A 389 -2.58 -7.24 5.58
N ARG A 390 -2.16 -7.82 4.44
CA ARG A 390 -0.75 -7.93 4.02
C ARG A 390 -0.22 -6.74 3.21
N SER A 391 -0.97 -5.63 3.13
CA SER A 391 -0.68 -4.44 2.31
C SER A 391 -0.39 -4.75 0.84
N LEU A 392 -0.99 -5.79 0.27
CA LEU A 392 -0.88 -6.12 -1.15
C LEU A 392 -1.91 -5.37 -1.99
N ILE A 393 -3.05 -5.04 -1.38
CA ILE A 393 -4.09 -4.17 -1.92
C ILE A 393 -4.61 -3.25 -0.80
N LYS A 394 -5.33 -2.19 -1.17
CA LYS A 394 -6.06 -1.33 -0.24
C LYS A 394 -7.48 -1.09 -0.74
N VAL A 395 -8.36 -0.64 0.14
CA VAL A 395 -9.70 -0.18 -0.23
C VAL A 395 -9.69 1.35 -0.18
N GLU A 396 -9.85 1.97 -1.33
CA GLU A 396 -9.92 3.43 -1.43
C GLU A 396 -11.22 3.95 -0.79
N LYS A 397 -11.28 5.26 -0.50
CA LYS A 397 -12.44 5.91 0.14
C LYS A 397 -13.77 5.68 -0.58
N ASN A 398 -13.74 5.37 -1.87
CA ASN A 398 -14.90 5.07 -2.71
C ASN A 398 -15.21 3.57 -2.81
N ASN A 399 -14.68 2.74 -1.90
CA ASN A 399 -14.84 1.28 -1.84
C ASN A 399 -14.22 0.51 -3.02
N LYS A 400 -13.36 1.16 -3.82
CA LYS A 400 -12.64 0.50 -4.91
C LYS A 400 -11.35 -0.15 -4.45
N LEU A 401 -10.96 -1.23 -5.12
CA LEU A 401 -9.68 -1.88 -4.90
C LEU A 401 -8.55 -1.01 -5.47
N GLY A 402 -7.73 -0.47 -4.58
CA GLY A 402 -6.47 0.20 -4.91
C GLY A 402 -5.30 -0.78 -4.82
N MET A 403 -4.30 -0.61 -5.70
CA MET A 403 -3.06 -1.37 -5.68
C MET A 403 -1.93 -0.46 -6.16
N HIS A 404 -0.77 -0.54 -5.51
CA HIS A 404 0.41 0.17 -5.96
C HIS A 404 0.86 -0.34 -7.34
N ASP A 405 1.22 0.55 -8.25
CA ASP A 405 1.56 0.21 -9.64
C ASP A 405 2.70 -0.83 -9.73
N LEU A 406 3.76 -0.67 -8.94
CA LEU A 406 4.83 -1.68 -8.86
C LEU A 406 4.37 -3.06 -8.36
N LEU A 407 3.34 -3.16 -7.49
CA LEU A 407 2.77 -4.47 -7.11
C LEU A 407 1.95 -5.07 -8.23
N ARG A 408 1.18 -4.24 -8.95
CA ARG A 408 0.42 -4.66 -10.12
C ARG A 408 1.35 -5.22 -11.19
N ASP A 409 2.42 -4.50 -11.48
CA ASP A 409 3.41 -4.88 -12.47
C ASP A 409 4.20 -6.11 -12.01
N MET A 410 4.48 -6.26 -10.71
CA MET A 410 5.04 -7.48 -10.13
C MET A 410 4.14 -8.70 -10.33
N GLY A 411 2.83 -8.58 -10.06
CA GLY A 411 1.88 -9.68 -10.27
C GLY A 411 1.75 -10.07 -11.74
N ARG A 412 1.71 -9.08 -12.63
CA ARG A 412 1.76 -9.29 -14.09
C ARG A 412 3.04 -10.00 -14.52
N GLU A 413 4.19 -9.59 -13.98
CA GLU A 413 5.46 -10.24 -14.28
C GLU A 413 5.48 -11.70 -13.86
N ILE A 414 4.93 -12.04 -12.69
CA ILE A 414 4.82 -13.44 -12.23
C ILE A 414 4.06 -14.31 -13.25
N VAL A 415 2.99 -13.78 -13.86
CA VAL A 415 2.26 -14.49 -14.91
C VAL A 415 3.12 -14.63 -16.17
N ARG A 416 3.87 -13.60 -16.54
CA ARG A 416 4.77 -13.66 -17.71
C ARG A 416 5.91 -14.65 -17.52
N GLU A 417 6.53 -14.67 -16.34
CA GLU A 417 7.63 -15.59 -15.98
C GLU A 417 7.22 -17.06 -16.07
N SER A 418 5.93 -17.39 -15.94
CA SER A 418 5.44 -18.76 -16.11
C SER A 418 5.67 -19.31 -17.53
N SER A 419 5.67 -18.43 -18.54
CA SER A 419 6.04 -18.78 -19.92
C SER A 419 6.46 -17.49 -20.66
N PRO A 420 7.77 -17.14 -20.63
CA PRO A 420 8.24 -15.85 -21.13
C PRO A 420 8.01 -15.64 -22.64
N GLU A 421 8.22 -16.68 -23.45
CA GLU A 421 8.19 -16.58 -24.91
C GLU A 421 6.86 -17.05 -25.53
N GLU A 422 6.01 -17.76 -24.78
CA GLU A 422 4.80 -18.39 -25.30
C GLU A 422 3.56 -17.84 -24.56
N PRO A 423 3.01 -16.69 -24.98
CA PRO A 423 1.87 -16.06 -24.30
C PRO A 423 0.66 -17.00 -24.18
N GLU A 424 0.43 -17.87 -25.16
CA GLU A 424 -0.68 -18.81 -25.19
C GLU A 424 -0.63 -19.87 -24.08
N LYS A 425 0.51 -20.06 -23.41
CA LYS A 425 0.69 -20.95 -22.25
C LYS A 425 0.49 -20.26 -20.91
N ARG A 426 0.31 -18.95 -20.88
CA ARG A 426 0.11 -18.17 -19.64
C ARG A 426 -1.33 -18.27 -19.14
N SER A 427 -1.51 -18.12 -17.83
CA SER A 427 -2.85 -18.18 -17.23
C SER A 427 -3.69 -16.93 -17.48
N ARG A 428 -3.07 -15.76 -17.62
CA ARG A 428 -3.75 -14.48 -17.80
C ARG A 428 -3.07 -13.70 -18.91
N LEU A 429 -3.86 -13.13 -19.81
CA LEU A 429 -3.38 -12.27 -20.89
C LEU A 429 -3.96 -10.86 -20.73
N TRP A 430 -3.08 -9.88 -20.56
CA TRP A 430 -3.44 -8.46 -20.41
C TRP A 430 -2.63 -7.53 -21.34
N CYS A 431 -1.52 -8.01 -21.89
CA CYS A 431 -0.69 -7.26 -22.82
C CYS A 431 -1.40 -7.20 -24.18
N HIS A 432 -1.59 -6.00 -24.73
CA HIS A 432 -2.34 -5.82 -25.97
C HIS A 432 -1.72 -6.60 -27.15
N GLU A 433 -0.40 -6.50 -27.32
CA GLU A 433 0.36 -7.18 -28.39
C GLU A 433 0.15 -8.71 -28.30
N ASP A 434 0.46 -9.30 -27.14
CA ASP A 434 0.30 -10.74 -26.91
C ASP A 434 -1.13 -11.24 -27.17
N VAL A 435 -2.16 -10.49 -26.76
CA VAL A 435 -3.55 -10.91 -26.93
C VAL A 435 -3.94 -10.83 -28.41
N VAL A 436 -3.51 -9.80 -29.13
CA VAL A 436 -3.75 -9.66 -30.57
C VAL A 436 -3.12 -10.82 -31.32
N ASP A 437 -1.88 -11.17 -31.03
CA ASP A 437 -1.18 -12.29 -31.68
C ASP A 437 -1.91 -13.62 -31.41
N VAL A 438 -2.24 -13.90 -30.14
CA VAL A 438 -2.93 -15.13 -29.73
C VAL A 438 -4.31 -15.28 -30.38
N LEU A 439 -5.07 -14.19 -30.51
CA LEU A 439 -6.38 -14.21 -31.14
C LEU A 439 -6.32 -14.23 -32.67
N THR A 440 -5.35 -13.57 -33.29
CA THR A 440 -5.20 -13.56 -34.76
C THR A 440 -4.74 -14.92 -35.28
N ASP A 441 -3.81 -15.56 -34.58
CA ASP A 441 -3.21 -16.82 -35.03
C ASP A 441 -3.95 -18.07 -34.49
N HIS A 442 -5.04 -17.89 -33.74
CA HIS A 442 -5.83 -18.98 -33.14
C HIS A 442 -4.99 -19.96 -32.30
N THR A 443 -3.96 -19.45 -31.62
CA THR A 443 -3.00 -20.23 -30.81
C THR A 443 -3.43 -20.41 -29.37
N GLY A 444 -4.49 -19.73 -28.92
CA GLY A 444 -5.01 -19.81 -27.56
C GLY A 444 -5.14 -21.24 -27.03
N THR A 445 -4.76 -21.46 -25.77
CA THR A 445 -4.79 -22.81 -25.17
C THR A 445 -5.67 -22.87 -23.92
N LYS A 446 -5.89 -24.09 -23.41
CA LYS A 446 -6.58 -24.33 -22.13
C LYS A 446 -5.87 -23.73 -20.91
N ALA A 447 -4.63 -23.24 -21.06
CA ALA A 447 -3.91 -22.59 -19.97
C ALA A 447 -4.50 -21.22 -19.63
N ILE A 448 -5.08 -20.53 -20.62
CA ILE A 448 -5.66 -19.19 -20.47
C ILE A 448 -6.95 -19.28 -19.66
N GLU A 449 -6.94 -18.64 -18.49
CA GLU A 449 -8.06 -18.51 -17.57
C GLU A 449 -8.67 -17.10 -17.60
N GLY A 450 -7.90 -16.09 -18.00
CA GLY A 450 -8.39 -14.73 -18.14
C GLY A 450 -7.78 -13.99 -19.33
N LEU A 451 -8.57 -13.15 -19.99
CA LEU A 451 -8.14 -12.38 -21.17
C LEU A 451 -8.72 -10.96 -21.14
N VAL A 452 -7.86 -9.96 -21.35
CA VAL A 452 -8.22 -8.55 -21.52
C VAL A 452 -7.84 -8.10 -22.91
N MET A 453 -8.78 -7.46 -23.60
CA MET A 453 -8.53 -6.81 -24.88
C MET A 453 -9.26 -5.48 -24.91
N LYS A 454 -8.51 -4.40 -25.19
CA LYS A 454 -9.05 -3.04 -25.23
C LYS A 454 -8.64 -2.36 -26.52
N PHE A 455 -9.60 -1.78 -27.20
CA PHE A 455 -9.42 -0.96 -28.39
C PHE A 455 -10.06 0.41 -28.21
N GLN A 456 -9.63 1.36 -29.03
CA GLN A 456 -10.32 2.64 -29.15
C GLN A 456 -11.68 2.43 -29.85
N ARG A 457 -12.66 3.28 -29.55
CA ARG A 457 -14.03 3.23 -30.11
C ARG A 457 -14.10 3.19 -31.64
N THR A 458 -13.12 3.79 -32.30
CA THR A 458 -13.04 3.90 -33.76
C THR A 458 -12.29 2.73 -34.40
N SER A 459 -11.82 1.75 -33.61
CA SER A 459 -11.13 0.57 -34.13
C SER A 459 -12.09 -0.28 -34.96
N SER A 460 -11.62 -0.69 -36.13
CA SER A 460 -12.29 -1.64 -37.01
C SER A 460 -11.71 -3.05 -36.90
N VAL A 461 -10.82 -3.30 -35.92
CA VAL A 461 -10.20 -4.61 -35.74
C VAL A 461 -11.25 -5.61 -35.27
N CYS A 462 -11.29 -6.76 -35.93
CA CYS A 462 -12.25 -7.81 -35.67
C CYS A 462 -11.54 -9.16 -35.57
N PHE A 463 -11.98 -10.00 -34.63
CA PHE A 463 -11.44 -11.33 -34.39
C PHE A 463 -12.51 -12.40 -34.57
N ASP A 464 -12.12 -13.59 -34.98
CA ASP A 464 -13.05 -14.71 -35.12
C ASP A 464 -13.35 -15.35 -33.76
N THR A 465 -14.60 -15.71 -33.53
CA THR A 465 -15.03 -16.41 -32.30
C THR A 465 -14.33 -17.76 -32.11
N ILE A 466 -13.86 -18.39 -33.19
CA ILE A 466 -13.13 -19.66 -33.15
C ILE A 466 -11.78 -19.54 -32.42
N ALA A 467 -11.19 -18.33 -32.35
CA ALA A 467 -9.97 -18.07 -31.60
C ALA A 467 -10.08 -18.48 -30.12
N PHE A 468 -11.30 -18.42 -29.56
CA PHE A 468 -11.57 -18.76 -28.17
C PHE A 468 -11.84 -20.25 -27.95
N GLU A 469 -12.01 -21.04 -29.02
CA GLU A 469 -12.51 -22.42 -28.93
C GLU A 469 -11.62 -23.29 -28.04
N LYS A 470 -10.30 -23.17 -28.17
CA LYS A 470 -9.32 -23.97 -27.41
C LYS A 470 -9.12 -23.49 -25.96
N MET A 471 -9.61 -22.29 -25.60
CA MET A 471 -9.47 -21.68 -24.28
C MET A 471 -10.49 -22.24 -23.27
N LYS A 472 -10.47 -23.56 -23.05
CA LYS A 472 -11.50 -24.27 -22.28
C LYS A 472 -11.58 -23.89 -20.80
N ARG A 473 -10.59 -23.18 -20.24
CA ARG A 473 -10.58 -22.71 -18.85
C ARG A 473 -10.85 -21.21 -18.69
N LEU A 474 -11.15 -20.50 -19.78
CA LEU A 474 -11.41 -19.07 -19.71
C LEU A 474 -12.62 -18.78 -18.83
N ARG A 475 -12.37 -18.07 -17.72
CA ARG A 475 -13.36 -17.68 -16.71
C ARG A 475 -13.56 -16.17 -16.62
N LEU A 476 -12.55 -15.37 -16.96
CA LEU A 476 -12.59 -13.90 -16.95
C LEU A 476 -12.36 -13.37 -18.37
N LEU A 477 -13.32 -12.64 -18.94
CA LEU A 477 -13.17 -12.04 -20.26
C LEU A 477 -13.56 -10.56 -20.22
N GLN A 478 -12.61 -9.70 -20.56
CA GLN A 478 -12.81 -8.27 -20.72
C GLN A 478 -12.51 -7.85 -22.15
N LEU A 479 -13.52 -7.30 -22.81
CA LEU A 479 -13.50 -6.77 -24.15
C LEU A 479 -13.96 -5.31 -24.11
N ASP A 480 -13.16 -4.41 -24.64
CA ASP A 480 -13.51 -2.99 -24.70
C ASP A 480 -13.42 -2.51 -26.16
N HIS A 481 -14.59 -2.22 -26.74
CA HIS A 481 -14.76 -1.86 -28.14
C HIS A 481 -14.19 -2.88 -29.13
N VAL A 482 -14.26 -4.17 -28.78
CA VAL A 482 -13.84 -5.30 -29.63
C VAL A 482 -15.02 -5.81 -30.45
N GLN A 483 -14.79 -6.05 -31.74
CA GLN A 483 -15.74 -6.71 -32.64
C GLN A 483 -15.37 -8.19 -32.80
N LEU A 484 -16.34 -9.08 -32.68
CA LEU A 484 -16.16 -10.51 -32.93
C LEU A 484 -17.05 -10.98 -34.09
N ASN A 485 -16.46 -11.75 -35.00
CA ASN A 485 -17.13 -12.35 -36.15
C ASN A 485 -17.29 -13.86 -35.95
N GLY A 486 -18.35 -14.41 -36.56
CA GLY A 486 -18.61 -15.84 -36.55
C GLY A 486 -19.66 -16.28 -35.53
N ASP A 487 -19.67 -17.58 -35.28
CA ASP A 487 -20.65 -18.26 -34.44
C ASP A 487 -20.20 -18.29 -32.97
N TYR A 488 -21.10 -17.98 -32.04
CA TYR A 488 -20.81 -17.98 -30.60
C TYR A 488 -20.96 -19.36 -29.93
N GLU A 489 -21.24 -20.43 -30.67
CA GLU A 489 -21.22 -21.81 -30.17
C GLU A 489 -19.82 -22.22 -29.66
N CYS A 490 -18.77 -21.70 -30.31
CA CYS A 490 -17.37 -21.93 -29.94
C CYS A 490 -16.93 -21.09 -28.73
N PHE A 491 -17.80 -20.20 -28.22
CA PHE A 491 -17.44 -19.30 -27.13
C PHE A 491 -17.22 -20.05 -25.80
N PRO A 492 -16.34 -19.58 -24.90
CA PRO A 492 -15.95 -20.35 -23.73
C PRO A 492 -17.10 -20.60 -22.74
N LYS A 493 -17.40 -21.87 -22.50
CA LYS A 493 -18.56 -22.33 -21.69
C LYS A 493 -18.38 -22.18 -20.17
N HIS A 494 -17.15 -21.91 -19.72
CA HIS A 494 -16.81 -21.79 -18.30
C HIS A 494 -16.67 -20.34 -17.80
N LEU A 495 -17.03 -19.36 -18.65
CA LEU A 495 -17.03 -17.95 -18.27
C LEU A 495 -17.85 -17.70 -17.00
N ARG A 496 -17.24 -16.94 -16.08
CA ARG A 496 -17.84 -16.44 -14.84
C ARG A 496 -18.05 -14.94 -14.90
N TRP A 497 -17.20 -14.23 -15.65
CA TRP A 497 -17.33 -12.80 -15.84
C TRP A 497 -17.10 -12.43 -17.30
N LEU A 498 -18.02 -11.64 -17.84
CA LEU A 498 -17.96 -11.05 -19.16
C LEU A 498 -18.17 -9.54 -19.02
N SER A 499 -17.12 -8.77 -19.26
CA SER A 499 -17.20 -7.32 -19.42
C SER A 499 -16.97 -6.99 -20.88
N TRP A 500 -18.01 -6.59 -21.60
CA TRP A 500 -17.94 -6.25 -23.02
C TRP A 500 -18.46 -4.84 -23.27
N HIS A 501 -17.57 -3.87 -23.10
CA HIS A 501 -17.90 -2.46 -23.30
C HIS A 501 -17.95 -2.16 -24.79
N GLY A 502 -18.97 -1.39 -25.21
CA GLY A 502 -19.20 -1.15 -26.62
C GLY A 502 -19.68 -2.38 -27.39
N PHE A 503 -20.40 -3.30 -26.73
CA PHE A 503 -20.94 -4.49 -27.37
C PHE A 503 -21.68 -4.16 -28.67
N PRO A 504 -21.26 -4.71 -29.83
CA PRO A 504 -21.63 -4.14 -31.13
C PRO A 504 -22.99 -4.60 -31.66
N LEU A 505 -23.52 -5.72 -31.17
CA LEU A 505 -24.73 -6.33 -31.73
C LEU A 505 -26.02 -5.73 -31.16
N LYS A 506 -27.09 -5.79 -31.95
CA LYS A 506 -28.43 -5.29 -31.58
C LYS A 506 -29.15 -6.15 -30.53
N TYR A 507 -28.73 -7.40 -30.37
CA TYR A 507 -29.21 -8.40 -29.43
C TYR A 507 -28.06 -9.33 -29.07
N THR A 508 -28.10 -9.93 -27.88
CA THR A 508 -27.15 -10.97 -27.50
C THR A 508 -27.41 -12.25 -28.32
N PRO A 509 -26.37 -12.91 -28.86
CA PRO A 509 -26.50 -14.16 -29.59
C PRO A 509 -27.12 -15.29 -28.74
N GLU A 510 -28.03 -16.10 -29.32
CA GLU A 510 -28.72 -17.17 -28.59
C GLU A 510 -27.77 -18.31 -28.15
N ASN A 511 -26.74 -18.54 -28.95
CA ASN A 511 -25.66 -19.52 -28.81
C ASN A 511 -24.53 -19.07 -27.85
N LEU A 512 -24.55 -17.83 -27.35
CA LEU A 512 -23.61 -17.39 -26.33
C LEU A 512 -23.94 -18.11 -25.01
N TYR A 513 -23.30 -19.26 -24.75
CA TYR A 513 -23.62 -20.13 -23.63
C TYR A 513 -23.21 -19.52 -22.28
N GLN A 514 -24.18 -19.00 -21.53
CA GLN A 514 -23.95 -18.15 -20.34
C GLN A 514 -24.45 -18.74 -19.02
N LYS A 515 -24.78 -20.04 -18.96
CA LYS A 515 -25.39 -20.63 -17.75
C LYS A 515 -24.56 -20.41 -16.47
N ASN A 516 -23.24 -20.42 -16.60
CA ASN A 516 -22.29 -20.27 -15.49
C ASN A 516 -21.88 -18.82 -15.21
N LEU A 517 -22.34 -17.86 -16.01
CA LEU A 517 -21.93 -16.48 -15.91
C LEU A 517 -22.47 -15.87 -14.61
N VAL A 518 -21.61 -15.22 -13.84
CA VAL A 518 -21.92 -14.62 -12.54
C VAL A 518 -22.17 -13.12 -12.69
N ALA A 519 -21.37 -12.47 -13.54
CA ALA A 519 -21.54 -11.07 -13.85
C ALA A 519 -21.42 -10.82 -15.36
N MET A 520 -22.37 -10.04 -15.87
CA MET A 520 -22.38 -9.54 -17.24
C MET A 520 -22.40 -8.02 -17.22
N ASP A 521 -21.38 -7.41 -17.80
CA ASP A 521 -21.24 -5.97 -17.93
C ASP A 521 -21.15 -5.58 -19.41
N LEU A 522 -22.24 -5.06 -19.96
CA LEU A 522 -22.34 -4.62 -21.34
C LEU A 522 -22.48 -3.10 -21.42
N ARG A 523 -21.72 -2.33 -20.64
CA ARG A 523 -21.76 -0.87 -20.72
C ARG A 523 -21.56 -0.33 -22.14
N HIS A 524 -22.27 0.76 -22.47
CA HIS A 524 -22.19 1.43 -23.77
C HIS A 524 -22.52 0.52 -24.97
N ASN A 525 -23.41 -0.46 -24.80
CA ASN A 525 -23.80 -1.39 -25.86
C ASN A 525 -24.71 -0.77 -26.93
N ASN A 526 -24.82 -1.47 -28.06
CA ASN A 526 -25.75 -1.17 -29.15
C ASN A 526 -27.06 -2.00 -29.09
N LEU A 527 -27.41 -2.56 -27.93
CA LEU A 527 -28.58 -3.42 -27.79
C LEU A 527 -29.86 -2.59 -27.95
N THR A 528 -30.76 -3.10 -28.78
CA THR A 528 -32.15 -2.63 -28.90
C THR A 528 -33.10 -3.47 -28.05
N LYS A 529 -32.75 -4.74 -27.85
CA LYS A 529 -33.31 -5.69 -26.89
C LYS A 529 -32.15 -6.51 -26.37
N VAL A 530 -32.18 -6.91 -25.10
CA VAL A 530 -31.08 -7.70 -24.53
C VAL A 530 -31.04 -9.09 -25.19
N TRP A 531 -32.11 -9.88 -25.05
CA TRP A 531 -32.25 -11.20 -25.66
C TRP A 531 -33.41 -11.21 -26.66
N LYS A 532 -33.33 -12.03 -27.72
CA LYS A 532 -34.48 -12.32 -28.60
C LYS A 532 -35.53 -13.18 -27.91
N LYS A 533 -35.07 -14.13 -27.11
CA LYS A 533 -35.88 -15.04 -26.29
C LYS A 533 -35.29 -15.08 -24.88
N PRO A 534 -36.11 -15.18 -23.82
CA PRO A 534 -35.61 -15.30 -22.46
C PRO A 534 -34.63 -16.46 -22.31
N GLN A 535 -33.47 -16.21 -21.67
CA GLN A 535 -32.42 -17.20 -21.46
C GLN A 535 -32.28 -17.54 -19.96
N LEU A 536 -32.18 -18.83 -19.64
CA LEU A 536 -31.99 -19.30 -18.27
C LEU A 536 -30.52 -19.11 -17.83
N LEU A 537 -30.29 -18.06 -17.05
CA LEU A 537 -28.97 -17.72 -16.51
C LEU A 537 -28.99 -17.94 -14.99
N GLU A 538 -28.98 -19.21 -14.58
CA GLU A 538 -28.98 -19.60 -13.16
C GLU A 538 -27.80 -19.01 -12.38
N GLY A 539 -26.62 -18.89 -13.00
CA GLY A 539 -25.44 -18.33 -12.33
C GLY A 539 -25.44 -16.81 -12.18
N LEU A 540 -26.28 -16.09 -12.95
CA LEU A 540 -26.12 -14.64 -13.13
C LEU A 540 -26.62 -13.89 -11.90
N LYS A 541 -25.71 -13.17 -11.26
CA LYS A 541 -25.98 -12.33 -10.09
C LYS A 541 -25.89 -10.84 -10.39
N ILE A 542 -25.11 -10.43 -11.39
CA ILE A 542 -24.93 -9.01 -11.74
C ILE A 542 -25.19 -8.81 -13.22
N LEU A 543 -26.11 -7.90 -13.54
CA LEU A 543 -26.37 -7.45 -14.90
C LEU A 543 -26.21 -5.93 -14.98
N ASN A 544 -25.20 -5.49 -15.72
CA ASN A 544 -24.95 -4.07 -15.99
C ASN A 544 -25.14 -3.77 -17.48
N LEU A 545 -26.13 -2.93 -17.77
CA LEU A 545 -26.50 -2.46 -19.11
C LEU A 545 -26.44 -0.92 -19.18
N SER A 546 -25.63 -0.29 -18.34
CA SER A 546 -25.57 1.18 -18.26
C SER A 546 -25.12 1.81 -19.58
N HIS A 547 -25.61 3.01 -19.85
CA HIS A 547 -25.36 3.78 -21.07
C HIS A 547 -25.86 3.08 -22.35
N SER A 548 -26.92 2.28 -22.23
CA SER A 548 -27.65 1.72 -23.38
C SER A 548 -28.51 2.79 -24.05
N MET A 549 -28.02 3.36 -25.14
CA MET A 549 -28.70 4.46 -25.84
C MET A 549 -29.89 4.00 -26.69
N TYR A 550 -29.99 2.71 -27.04
CA TYR A 550 -31.03 2.18 -27.94
C TYR A 550 -31.99 1.20 -27.28
N LEU A 551 -31.74 0.83 -26.02
CA LEU A 551 -32.56 -0.13 -25.30
C LEU A 551 -33.83 0.56 -24.78
N THR A 552 -34.98 0.19 -25.31
CA THR A 552 -36.26 0.81 -24.94
C THR A 552 -36.95 0.15 -23.76
N ASN A 553 -36.65 -1.12 -23.50
CA ASN A 553 -37.25 -1.91 -22.43
C ASN A 553 -36.21 -2.78 -21.74
N THR A 554 -36.41 -3.07 -20.45
CA THR A 554 -35.58 -4.06 -19.73
C THR A 554 -35.82 -5.47 -20.28
N PRO A 555 -34.91 -6.45 -20.03
CA PRO A 555 -35.16 -7.83 -20.40
C PRO A 555 -36.31 -8.47 -19.59
N ASP A 556 -36.79 -9.61 -20.07
CA ASP A 556 -37.57 -10.53 -19.23
C ASP A 556 -36.65 -11.15 -18.16
N PHE A 557 -37.03 -10.96 -16.90
CA PHE A 557 -36.32 -11.46 -15.71
C PHE A 557 -36.76 -12.85 -15.24
N SER A 558 -37.80 -13.45 -15.86
CA SER A 558 -38.36 -14.75 -15.45
C SER A 558 -37.35 -15.91 -15.47
N LYS A 559 -36.25 -15.74 -16.21
CA LYS A 559 -35.18 -16.71 -16.38
C LYS A 559 -33.85 -16.29 -15.73
N LEU A 560 -33.89 -15.30 -14.83
CA LEU A 560 -32.73 -14.79 -14.08
C LEU A 560 -32.93 -14.97 -12.56
N PRO A 561 -33.11 -16.20 -12.06
CA PRO A 561 -33.63 -16.45 -10.71
C PRO A 561 -32.71 -15.96 -9.57
N ASN A 562 -31.39 -15.83 -9.83
CA ASN A 562 -30.38 -15.48 -8.84
C ASN A 562 -29.80 -14.08 -9.05
N LEU A 563 -30.47 -13.22 -9.81
CA LEU A 563 -30.01 -11.85 -10.04
C LEU A 563 -30.06 -11.05 -8.72
N GLU A 564 -28.90 -10.52 -8.32
CA GLU A 564 -28.71 -9.75 -7.09
C GLU A 564 -28.52 -8.24 -7.36
N LYS A 565 -27.99 -7.86 -8.53
CA LYS A 565 -27.77 -6.47 -8.91
C LYS A 565 -28.16 -6.20 -10.37
N LEU A 566 -29.05 -5.24 -10.57
CA LEU A 566 -29.41 -4.69 -11.88
C LEU A 566 -28.95 -3.24 -11.97
N ILE A 567 -28.05 -2.94 -12.91
CA ILE A 567 -27.48 -1.60 -13.09
C ILE A 567 -27.74 -1.13 -14.52
N MET A 568 -28.58 -0.12 -14.68
CA MET A 568 -28.96 0.50 -15.94
C MET A 568 -28.94 2.02 -15.79
N LYS A 569 -27.75 2.59 -15.58
CA LYS A 569 -27.58 4.04 -15.47
C LYS A 569 -27.54 4.70 -16.84
N ASP A 570 -28.16 5.86 -17.00
CA ASP A 570 -28.10 6.72 -18.20
C ASP A 570 -28.52 5.95 -19.48
N CYS A 571 -29.59 5.15 -19.37
CA CYS A 571 -30.23 4.51 -20.51
C CYS A 571 -31.33 5.42 -21.05
N GLN A 572 -30.96 6.38 -21.90
CA GLN A 572 -31.82 7.51 -22.27
C GLN A 572 -33.08 7.12 -23.06
N SER A 573 -33.06 5.99 -23.78
CA SER A 573 -34.21 5.48 -24.53
C SER A 573 -35.08 4.52 -23.73
N LEU A 574 -34.65 4.11 -22.53
CA LEU A 574 -35.41 3.18 -21.69
C LEU A 574 -36.72 3.83 -21.28
N SER A 575 -37.84 3.30 -21.77
CA SER A 575 -39.19 3.83 -21.51
C SER A 575 -39.96 3.00 -20.50
N GLU A 576 -39.74 1.68 -20.44
CA GLU A 576 -40.49 0.78 -19.55
C GLU A 576 -39.59 -0.28 -18.91
N VAL A 577 -39.96 -0.68 -17.70
CA VAL A 577 -39.41 -1.86 -17.01
C VAL A 577 -40.40 -3.01 -17.16
N HIS A 578 -39.90 -4.16 -17.60
CA HIS A 578 -40.69 -5.37 -17.79
C HIS A 578 -41.27 -5.87 -16.45
N SER A 579 -42.57 -6.18 -16.42
CA SER A 579 -43.31 -6.56 -15.20
C SER A 579 -42.76 -7.81 -14.51
N SER A 580 -42.09 -8.71 -15.25
CA SER A 580 -41.44 -9.88 -14.65
C SER A 580 -40.32 -9.54 -13.68
N ILE A 581 -39.92 -8.27 -13.53
CA ILE A 581 -38.99 -7.85 -12.47
C ILE A 581 -39.44 -8.30 -11.09
N GLY A 582 -40.76 -8.34 -10.82
CA GLY A 582 -41.32 -8.77 -9.54
C GLY A 582 -41.11 -10.24 -9.18
N VAL A 583 -40.63 -11.08 -10.11
CA VAL A 583 -40.32 -12.49 -9.82
C VAL A 583 -38.94 -12.68 -9.18
N LEU A 584 -38.10 -11.64 -9.17
CA LEU A 584 -36.73 -11.70 -8.68
C LEU A 584 -36.70 -11.78 -7.15
N LYS A 585 -36.31 -12.94 -6.61
CA LYS A 585 -36.30 -13.16 -5.16
C LYS A 585 -35.04 -12.67 -4.46
N ASN A 586 -33.92 -12.56 -5.18
CA ASN A 586 -32.60 -12.28 -4.61
C ASN A 586 -32.06 -10.89 -4.98
N ILE A 587 -32.86 -10.05 -5.65
CA ILE A 587 -32.41 -8.73 -6.13
C ILE A 587 -32.23 -7.77 -4.95
N LEU A 588 -31.00 -7.30 -4.75
CA LEU A 588 -30.61 -6.41 -3.65
C LEU A 588 -30.51 -4.95 -4.11
N LEU A 589 -30.07 -4.73 -5.35
CA LEU A 589 -29.86 -3.39 -5.90
C LEU A 589 -30.48 -3.26 -7.28
N ILE A 590 -31.29 -2.20 -7.44
CA ILE A 590 -31.81 -1.74 -8.72
C ILE A 590 -31.38 -0.29 -8.91
N ASN A 591 -30.58 -0.03 -9.95
CA ASN A 591 -30.11 1.31 -10.28
C ASN A 591 -30.53 1.69 -11.70
N LEU A 592 -31.51 2.59 -11.80
CA LEU A 592 -32.05 3.16 -13.04
C LEU A 592 -31.70 4.64 -13.20
N LYS A 593 -30.68 5.12 -12.47
CA LYS A 593 -30.27 6.53 -12.43
C LYS A 593 -30.13 7.13 -13.83
N ASP A 594 -30.59 8.35 -14.02
CA ASP A 594 -30.49 9.15 -15.24
C ASP A 594 -31.20 8.52 -16.47
N CYS A 595 -32.14 7.58 -16.26
CA CYS A 595 -33.03 7.09 -17.32
C CYS A 595 -34.17 8.09 -17.58
N THR A 596 -33.92 9.12 -18.37
CA THR A 596 -34.81 10.28 -18.55
C THR A 596 -36.11 9.97 -19.32
N SER A 597 -36.15 8.91 -20.12
CA SER A 597 -37.36 8.48 -20.83
C SER A 597 -38.24 7.51 -20.05
N LEU A 598 -37.77 7.04 -18.90
CA LEU A 598 -38.40 5.97 -18.14
C LEU A 598 -39.71 6.47 -17.51
N GLY A 599 -40.83 5.86 -17.89
CA GLY A 599 -42.12 6.08 -17.26
C GLY A 599 -42.20 5.46 -15.87
N ASN A 600 -43.39 5.53 -15.27
CA ASN A 600 -43.62 4.94 -13.94
C ASN A 600 -43.29 3.44 -13.92
N LEU A 601 -42.83 2.98 -12.75
CA LEU A 601 -42.43 1.59 -12.55
C LEU A 601 -43.65 0.66 -12.55
N PRO A 602 -43.51 -0.60 -13.03
CA PRO A 602 -44.58 -1.59 -12.98
C PRO A 602 -44.94 -1.93 -11.52
N ILE A 603 -46.21 -2.21 -11.24
CA ILE A 603 -46.68 -2.47 -9.87
C ILE A 603 -45.97 -3.66 -9.22
N GLU A 604 -45.53 -4.62 -10.04
CA GLU A 604 -44.81 -5.81 -9.62
C GLU A 604 -43.45 -5.49 -8.97
N ILE A 605 -42.83 -4.33 -9.25
CA ILE A 605 -41.56 -3.95 -8.61
C ILE A 605 -41.71 -3.79 -7.10
N TYR A 606 -42.89 -3.35 -6.63
CA TYR A 606 -43.16 -3.10 -5.22
C TYR A 606 -43.40 -4.39 -4.43
N ASN A 607 -43.57 -5.52 -5.11
CA ASN A 607 -43.66 -6.86 -4.49
C ASN A 607 -42.28 -7.44 -4.13
N LEU A 608 -41.18 -6.75 -4.45
CA LEU A 608 -39.83 -7.22 -4.22
C LEU A 608 -39.42 -7.08 -2.75
N ALA A 609 -39.49 -8.19 -2.01
CA ALA A 609 -39.17 -8.22 -0.59
C ALA A 609 -37.66 -8.09 -0.27
N SER A 610 -36.76 -8.32 -1.23
CA SER A 610 -35.30 -8.37 -1.00
C SER A 610 -34.52 -7.12 -1.40
N VAL A 611 -35.14 -6.17 -2.13
CA VAL A 611 -34.43 -4.96 -2.60
C VAL A 611 -34.04 -4.11 -1.40
N GLN A 612 -32.75 -3.83 -1.28
CA GLN A 612 -32.19 -2.96 -0.25
C GLN A 612 -31.96 -1.54 -0.76
N THR A 613 -31.61 -1.39 -2.03
CA THR A 613 -31.28 -0.10 -2.65
C THR A 613 -32.00 0.07 -3.99
N LEU A 614 -32.82 1.12 -4.08
CA LEU A 614 -33.50 1.54 -5.30
C LEU A 614 -33.07 2.97 -5.68
N ILE A 615 -32.41 3.12 -6.83
CA ILE A 615 -31.92 4.42 -7.32
C ILE A 615 -32.67 4.80 -8.60
N LEU A 616 -33.42 5.90 -8.52
CA LEU A 616 -34.26 6.47 -9.59
C LEU A 616 -33.87 7.93 -9.90
N SER A 617 -32.73 8.39 -9.37
CA SER A 617 -32.37 9.81 -9.49
C SER A 617 -32.22 10.21 -10.95
N GLY A 618 -32.76 11.37 -11.35
CA GLY A 618 -32.72 11.86 -12.74
C GLY A 618 -33.74 11.19 -13.68
N CYS A 619 -34.61 10.30 -13.19
CA CYS A 619 -35.73 9.76 -13.97
C CYS A 619 -36.89 10.76 -14.01
N SER A 620 -36.75 11.80 -14.83
CA SER A 620 -37.66 12.96 -14.85
C SER A 620 -39.11 12.66 -15.25
N LYS A 621 -39.38 11.54 -15.92
CA LYS A 621 -40.74 11.10 -16.31
C LYS A 621 -41.44 10.21 -15.28
N ILE A 622 -40.76 9.78 -14.22
CA ILE A 622 -41.41 9.12 -13.09
C ILE A 622 -42.11 10.21 -12.27
N ASP A 623 -43.43 10.29 -12.38
CA ASP A 623 -44.25 11.33 -11.74
C ASP A 623 -44.97 10.84 -10.48
N LYS A 624 -45.02 9.51 -10.28
CA LYS A 624 -45.63 8.87 -9.11
C LYS A 624 -44.82 7.65 -8.69
N LEU A 625 -44.65 7.50 -7.38
CA LEU A 625 -44.28 6.25 -6.73
C LEU A 625 -45.52 5.75 -5.98
N GLU A 626 -45.86 4.48 -6.13
CA GLU A 626 -47.08 3.92 -5.52
C GLU A 626 -46.90 3.74 -4.00
N GLU A 627 -47.99 3.85 -3.23
CA GLU A 627 -47.99 3.61 -1.76
C GLU A 627 -47.47 2.21 -1.40
N ASP A 628 -47.57 1.26 -2.35
CA ASP A 628 -47.03 -0.09 -2.25
C ASP A 628 -45.51 -0.13 -2.04
N ILE A 629 -44.78 0.96 -2.28
CA ILE A 629 -43.36 1.05 -1.91
C ILE A 629 -43.14 0.82 -0.41
N GLY A 630 -44.13 1.14 0.43
CA GLY A 630 -44.12 0.84 1.87
C GLY A 630 -44.18 -0.65 2.20
N LYS A 631 -44.53 -1.52 1.23
CA LYS A 631 -44.53 -2.98 1.38
C LYS A 631 -43.16 -3.62 1.12
N MET A 632 -42.18 -2.85 0.65
CA MET A 632 -40.83 -3.36 0.37
C MET A 632 -40.02 -3.50 1.66
N GLU A 633 -40.20 -4.61 2.38
CA GLU A 633 -39.69 -4.84 3.74
C GLU A 633 -38.17 -4.62 3.93
N SER A 634 -37.36 -4.96 2.92
CA SER A 634 -35.89 -4.82 2.99
C SER A 634 -35.34 -3.47 2.48
N LEU A 635 -36.19 -2.58 1.97
CA LEU A 635 -35.75 -1.34 1.32
C LEU A 635 -35.21 -0.37 2.38
N THR A 636 -33.89 -0.17 2.36
CA THR A 636 -33.21 0.74 3.30
C THR A 636 -32.78 2.05 2.64
N THR A 637 -32.59 2.05 1.33
CA THR A 637 -32.11 3.22 0.57
C THR A 637 -32.94 3.44 -0.68
N LEU A 638 -33.70 4.54 -0.71
CA LEU A 638 -34.39 5.04 -1.89
C LEU A 638 -33.78 6.39 -2.31
N VAL A 639 -33.31 6.51 -3.56
CA VAL A 639 -32.73 7.75 -4.08
C VAL A 639 -33.46 8.20 -5.34
N ALA A 640 -34.43 9.10 -5.18
CA ALA A 640 -35.32 9.59 -6.25
C ALA A 640 -35.19 11.11 -6.48
N LYS A 641 -33.97 11.66 -6.39
CA LYS A 641 -33.70 13.08 -6.69
C LYS A 641 -33.98 13.39 -8.16
N ASP A 642 -34.44 14.60 -8.47
CA ASP A 642 -34.66 15.04 -9.86
C ASP A 642 -35.64 14.13 -10.65
N THR A 643 -36.61 13.55 -9.94
CA THR A 643 -37.76 12.85 -10.53
C THR A 643 -38.96 13.81 -10.66
N GLY A 644 -39.99 13.41 -11.40
CA GLY A 644 -41.26 14.15 -11.49
C GLY A 644 -42.18 13.97 -10.27
N VAL A 645 -41.76 13.19 -9.27
CA VAL A 645 -42.54 12.85 -8.08
C VAL A 645 -42.81 14.09 -7.23
N LYS A 646 -44.09 14.44 -7.08
CA LYS A 646 -44.52 15.64 -6.33
C LYS A 646 -44.95 15.36 -4.89
N GLN A 647 -45.34 14.12 -4.60
CA GLN A 647 -45.80 13.68 -3.29
C GLN A 647 -44.99 12.46 -2.88
N VAL A 648 -44.57 12.44 -1.62
CA VAL A 648 -43.90 11.27 -1.04
C VAL A 648 -44.97 10.20 -0.81
N PRO A 649 -44.73 8.94 -1.25
CA PRO A 649 -45.65 7.82 -1.01
C PRO A 649 -45.86 7.50 0.47
#